data_AF-A0A9W6KSE2-F1
#
_entry.id   AF-A0A9W6KSE2-F1
#
_cell.length_a   1.000
_cell.length_b   1.000
_cell.length_c   1.000
_cell.angle_alpha   90.00
_cell.angle_beta   90.00
_cell.angle_gamma   90.00
#
_symmetry.space_group_name_H-M   'P 1'
#
loop_
_entity.id
_entity.type
_entity.pdbx_description
1 polymer ?
#
loop_
_entity_poly.entity_id
_entity_poly.type
_entity_poly.pdbx_seq_one_letter_code
_entity_poly.pdbx_strand_id
1 'polypeptide(L)'
;MTSYPPRKVPRVRAWAALVALAAGLLAAAVTAAPAAAAAGDFITGFEAGDPQPTWQNSVESSANIGGYCCALTAMESAPRSETAHGGTTALMYSGNDTSTTSSYSYNRIFDVDIPIGASSTLSYWVYPQSGGHLDVAVDLVFTDGSSLRDSGAVDQYGVRVHPTFQGTGNHLQFNTWNNVTSNIGNWLAGKTVDRILVAYDQPANTGTFRGYFDDISILAGGGASGRLSDYVDTRRGSNSNFSYSRGNTFPGTTVPNGFNFWTPVTNGNNDSWLYEYNATTVQGFAISHEPSPWIGDYAQLQVMPMTGGVKSTPDARKSTFSHGNEVARAHYYKTQLDTYGITAEIAPTDHAGVMRFRFPSAADSVILFDTVDSAGGSLSVDSAPQTISGSINHRGQQLYISATVDKAIAASGTITGQGATSWIRFATAAGEQVTLKIGTSFISVAQAAANLGQEVGAKSFDTVKEEAAATWDTALGKVRIEGASGDNMTTFYSNMYRAFMYPNNRSEMVGGVRRYLSPYDNTVHDGQMYVNNGFWDTSRAVWPLYNLLAPTRSGEMLDGIVNAYKNFGWTPRWTGPGSIDIMVGTNQDLAFADAYMKGVRNFDYQAAYASMVKNASTYSGAGNKGRKAIQTSVFKGYVATDVLGESAAWTLEDANNNFGIAQMGGALGFSEDAAYFRNQALDYTNLFSPSVGFFRGRQSSGAWRTTDAAFKPNEWGCEFTEGAPWHYATAAPQDPNGMANLYGGRAQLSAKIDAVLAAPRDFLPGCYGGTIHEMSEAYDTNMGQYAHSNEPIHHMLYMYNYAGTPAKTQNQVRKVLTTLYNSGAGTGNGYLGDEDNGEMSAWYVFSAMGFYPARMGSTDYTIGAPLHPKATMTLENGRTFTVTAPGVSDTNRYIQSATLNGAAYTKNYLTHADLTAGGTLNFVMGPNPSSWGTGAADIPASMTSGTAAPVQLQDRATGSTVTASAENGTAEGRAMLVDDTSMTKWLAFANTATITCQPAGPATVKQYTLTSADDVPGRDPKAWTLQGSNDGTTWTTVDTRSNVDFVDRRQTRAFVIANATAYSRYRLQITANHGAAETQLAELELLG
;
A
#
# COMPACT_ATOMS: atom_id res chain seq x y z
N MET A 1 -2.29 -50.63 -24.41
CA MET A 1 -3.34 -50.64 -25.45
C MET A 1 -3.71 -49.18 -25.69
N THR A 2 -3.82 -48.59 -26.89
CA THR A 2 -3.55 -48.95 -28.30
C THR A 2 -3.82 -47.66 -29.12
N SER A 3 -3.16 -47.26 -30.21
CA SER A 3 -1.80 -47.50 -30.74
C SER A 3 -1.64 -46.79 -32.11
N TYR A 4 -0.60 -45.93 -32.29
CA TYR A 4 0.08 -45.63 -33.59
C TYR A 4 -0.71 -44.86 -34.70
N PRO A 5 -0.09 -44.34 -35.80
CA PRO A 5 1.13 -43.50 -35.92
C PRO A 5 1.01 -42.42 -37.09
N PRO A 6 2.09 -41.87 -37.69
CA PRO A 6 2.04 -40.60 -38.47
C PRO A 6 2.33 -40.74 -39.99
N ARG A 7 2.39 -39.61 -40.75
CA ARG A 7 3.50 -39.22 -41.68
C ARG A 7 3.25 -37.99 -42.59
N LYS A 8 4.22 -37.06 -42.57
CA LYS A 8 5.00 -36.46 -43.69
C LYS A 8 4.31 -35.95 -44.98
N VAL A 9 4.63 -34.68 -45.32
CA VAL A 9 5.15 -34.29 -46.66
C VAL A 9 6.28 -33.24 -46.49
N PRO A 10 7.44 -33.39 -47.15
CA PRO A 10 8.45 -32.33 -47.25
C PRO A 10 8.93 -32.04 -48.69
N ARG A 11 9.54 -30.85 -48.90
CA ARG A 11 10.58 -30.54 -49.94
C ARG A 11 10.10 -30.42 -51.42
N VAL A 12 10.70 -29.65 -52.36
CA VAL A 12 11.71 -28.55 -52.37
C VAL A 12 11.92 -28.01 -53.83
N ARG A 13 12.62 -26.86 -54.01
CA ARG A 13 13.25 -26.32 -55.27
C ARG A 13 12.33 -25.75 -56.39
N ALA A 14 12.79 -24.88 -57.32
CA ALA A 14 13.85 -23.84 -57.34
C ALA A 14 13.95 -23.10 -58.71
N TRP A 15 14.19 -21.77 -58.67
CA TRP A 15 15.15 -20.95 -59.48
C TRP A 15 15.07 -20.71 -61.02
N ALA A 16 15.55 -19.48 -61.38
CA ALA A 16 16.04 -18.90 -62.67
C ALA A 16 14.99 -18.22 -63.60
N ALA A 17 15.05 -16.95 -64.08
CA ALA A 17 16.11 -16.01 -64.60
C ALA A 17 16.38 -16.16 -66.13
N LEU A 18 16.68 -15.16 -66.99
CA LEU A 18 17.41 -13.86 -66.92
C LEU A 18 16.76 -12.75 -67.86
N VAL A 19 16.69 -11.44 -67.52
CA VAL A 19 17.59 -10.26 -67.81
C VAL A 19 17.55 -9.62 -69.22
N ALA A 20 17.41 -8.26 -69.30
CA ALA A 20 18.17 -7.34 -70.18
C ALA A 20 17.96 -5.82 -69.92
N LEU A 21 19.09 -5.12 -69.66
CA LEU A 21 19.60 -3.75 -69.91
C LEU A 21 18.83 -2.72 -70.79
N ALA A 22 19.10 -1.39 -70.78
CA ALA A 22 19.84 -0.46 -69.88
C ALA A 22 19.77 1.02 -70.35
N ALA A 23 19.94 1.98 -69.40
CA ALA A 23 20.43 3.38 -69.51
C ALA A 23 19.79 4.39 -70.51
N GLY A 24 19.58 5.69 -70.22
CA GLY A 24 19.85 6.56 -69.06
C GLY A 24 19.19 7.96 -69.29
N LEU A 25 19.75 9.15 -68.99
CA LEU A 25 20.99 9.53 -68.30
C LEU A 25 21.02 11.08 -68.02
N LEU A 26 20.74 11.60 -66.80
CA LEU A 26 21.20 12.95 -66.36
C LEU A 26 21.05 13.18 -64.84
N ALA A 27 22.04 13.87 -64.25
CA ALA A 27 22.17 14.07 -62.81
C ALA A 27 21.85 15.51 -62.38
N ALA A 28 21.25 15.65 -61.19
CA ALA A 28 21.32 16.85 -60.36
C ALA A 28 21.22 16.42 -58.89
N ALA A 29 22.38 16.21 -58.25
CA ALA A 29 22.42 15.91 -56.83
C ALA A 29 22.19 17.21 -56.02
N VAL A 30 21.01 17.34 -55.42
CA VAL A 30 20.81 18.29 -54.33
C VAL A 30 21.18 17.57 -53.04
N THR A 31 22.44 17.69 -52.65
CA THR A 31 22.87 17.33 -51.30
C THR A 31 22.33 18.38 -50.33
N ALA A 32 21.14 18.12 -49.77
CA ALA A 32 20.74 18.79 -48.55
C ALA A 32 21.74 18.40 -47.46
N ALA A 33 22.47 19.37 -46.91
CA ALA A 33 23.27 19.14 -45.72
C ALA A 33 22.34 18.74 -44.56
N PRO A 34 22.74 17.85 -43.65
CA PRO A 34 21.99 17.65 -42.41
C PRO A 34 21.91 19.00 -41.68
N ALA A 35 20.72 19.36 -41.23
CA ALA A 35 20.54 20.55 -40.42
C ALA A 35 21.24 20.32 -39.08
N ALA A 36 22.38 20.97 -38.86
CA ALA A 36 23.00 21.02 -37.55
C ALA A 36 21.98 21.61 -36.57
N ALA A 37 21.68 20.88 -35.50
CA ALA A 37 20.79 21.35 -34.46
C ALA A 37 21.43 22.58 -33.79
N ALA A 38 20.88 23.77 -34.06
CA ALA A 38 21.31 24.98 -33.37
C ALA A 38 20.94 24.88 -31.88
N ALA A 39 21.83 25.36 -31.01
CA ALA A 39 21.76 25.27 -29.55
C ALA A 39 20.33 25.17 -28.97
N GLY A 40 19.95 23.97 -28.54
CA GLY A 40 18.62 23.64 -28.06
C GLY A 40 18.50 22.17 -27.66
N ASP A 41 17.27 21.74 -27.35
CA ASP A 41 16.95 20.36 -27.01
C ASP A 41 17.12 19.44 -28.23
N PHE A 42 17.69 18.25 -28.02
CA PHE A 42 17.69 17.16 -28.99
C PHE A 42 16.66 16.11 -28.56
N ILE A 43 15.80 15.66 -29.47
CA ILE A 43 14.79 14.61 -29.25
C ILE A 43 14.64 13.82 -30.55
N THR A 44 14.59 12.49 -30.47
CA THR A 44 14.26 11.61 -31.60
C THR A 44 13.64 10.29 -31.12
N GLY A 45 12.43 10.00 -31.62
CA GLY A 45 11.82 8.66 -31.62
C GLY A 45 12.06 7.95 -32.95
N PHE A 46 13.06 8.39 -33.74
CA PHE A 46 13.38 7.86 -35.06
C PHE A 46 12.24 7.93 -36.10
N GLU A 47 11.21 8.74 -35.85
CA GLU A 47 10.05 8.87 -36.73
C GLU A 47 10.27 9.78 -37.95
N ALA A 48 9.32 9.74 -38.88
CA ALA A 48 9.33 10.59 -40.07
C ALA A 48 9.11 12.08 -39.73
N GLY A 49 10.21 12.80 -39.52
CA GLY A 49 10.24 14.21 -39.11
C GLY A 49 11.28 14.49 -38.03
N ASP A 50 11.67 13.45 -37.30
CA ASP A 50 12.68 13.51 -36.25
C ASP A 50 14.12 13.56 -36.82
N PRO A 51 15.12 13.94 -36.01
CA PRO A 51 16.53 13.69 -36.31
C PRO A 51 16.76 12.20 -36.63
N GLN A 52 17.18 11.92 -37.86
CA GLN A 52 17.49 10.57 -38.34
C GLN A 52 19.00 10.27 -38.18
N PRO A 53 19.41 9.02 -37.86
CA PRO A 53 20.82 8.70 -37.61
C PRO A 53 21.76 9.08 -38.76
N THR A 54 22.79 9.85 -38.44
CA THR A 54 23.89 10.18 -39.35
C THR A 54 24.63 8.92 -39.82
N TRP A 55 24.66 7.88 -38.97
CA TRP A 55 25.26 6.60 -39.31
C TRP A 55 24.40 5.39 -38.92
N GLN A 56 24.65 4.29 -39.61
CA GLN A 56 24.10 2.97 -39.33
C GLN A 56 25.24 1.96 -39.38
N ASN A 57 25.18 0.90 -38.55
CA ASN A 57 26.17 -0.17 -38.46
C ASN A 57 27.63 0.32 -38.39
N SER A 58 27.85 1.45 -37.71
CA SER A 58 29.10 2.22 -37.77
C SER A 58 29.78 2.29 -36.41
N VAL A 59 30.68 1.33 -36.18
CA VAL A 59 31.51 1.23 -34.98
C VAL A 59 32.45 2.44 -34.86
N GLU A 60 32.67 2.92 -33.63
CA GLU A 60 33.78 3.79 -33.24
C GLU A 60 34.92 2.98 -32.61
N SER A 61 34.59 2.10 -31.66
CA SER A 61 35.50 1.13 -31.09
C SER A 61 34.78 -0.17 -30.74
N SER A 62 35.45 -1.31 -30.89
CA SER A 62 34.91 -2.61 -30.52
C SER A 62 36.00 -3.63 -30.27
N ALA A 63 35.78 -4.53 -29.31
CA ALA A 63 36.60 -5.70 -29.06
C ALA A 63 35.69 -6.91 -28.77
N ASN A 64 36.05 -8.06 -29.34
CA ASN A 64 35.41 -9.37 -29.09
C ASN A 64 33.92 -9.51 -29.48
N ILE A 65 33.35 -8.55 -30.21
CA ILE A 65 31.98 -8.62 -30.73
C ILE A 65 31.98 -9.04 -32.20
N GLY A 66 31.24 -10.09 -32.52
CA GLY A 66 30.84 -10.44 -33.88
C GLY A 66 29.42 -9.95 -34.20
N GLY A 67 29.02 -10.00 -35.47
CA GLY A 67 27.65 -9.70 -35.87
C GLY A 67 26.64 -10.77 -35.45
N TYR A 68 25.41 -10.36 -35.18
CA TYR A 68 24.28 -11.27 -34.92
C TYR A 68 23.89 -12.07 -36.17
N CYS A 69 24.02 -11.47 -37.37
CA CYS A 69 23.77 -12.13 -38.65
C CYS A 69 24.54 -11.48 -39.82
N CYS A 70 24.32 -11.99 -41.04
CA CYS A 70 24.64 -11.34 -42.32
C CYS A 70 26.09 -10.83 -42.53
N ALA A 71 27.08 -11.55 -42.00
CA ALA A 71 28.52 -11.28 -42.17
C ALA A 71 29.04 -9.94 -41.60
N LEU A 72 28.28 -9.30 -40.71
CA LEU A 72 28.80 -8.21 -39.88
C LEU A 72 29.88 -8.74 -38.90
N THR A 73 30.93 -7.94 -38.70
CA THR A 73 32.07 -8.28 -37.82
C THR A 73 32.09 -7.50 -36.51
N ALA A 74 30.96 -6.90 -36.14
CA ALA A 74 30.75 -6.08 -34.95
C ALA A 74 29.23 -5.88 -34.73
N MET A 75 28.85 -5.06 -33.75
CA MET A 75 27.46 -4.73 -33.43
C MET A 75 26.73 -4.07 -34.62
N GLU A 76 25.52 -4.55 -34.92
CA GLU A 76 24.54 -3.91 -35.80
C GLU A 76 23.81 -2.81 -35.03
N SER A 77 23.54 -1.68 -35.69
CA SER A 77 22.74 -0.57 -35.15
C SER A 77 22.05 0.21 -36.27
N ALA A 78 20.73 0.11 -36.40
CA ALA A 78 19.96 0.79 -37.45
C ALA A 78 18.47 0.93 -37.07
N PRO A 79 17.77 2.00 -37.51
CA PRO A 79 16.32 2.10 -37.34
C PRO A 79 15.59 0.92 -37.99
N ARG A 80 14.57 0.40 -37.29
CA ARG A 80 13.68 -0.68 -37.73
C ARG A 80 12.24 -0.33 -37.37
N SER A 81 11.31 -0.61 -38.28
CA SER A 81 9.86 -0.48 -38.02
C SER A 81 9.31 -1.73 -37.31
N GLU A 82 9.88 -2.06 -36.16
CA GLU A 82 9.46 -3.18 -35.30
C GLU A 82 9.78 -2.84 -33.84
N THR A 83 8.88 -3.22 -32.91
CA THR A 83 9.09 -3.06 -31.46
C THR A 83 9.53 -1.65 -31.05
N ALA A 84 8.69 -0.64 -31.28
CA ALA A 84 8.91 0.73 -30.83
C ALA A 84 8.23 1.00 -29.46
N HIS A 85 8.66 2.05 -28.76
CA HIS A 85 8.07 2.54 -27.52
C HIS A 85 7.03 3.62 -27.85
N GLY A 86 7.49 4.66 -28.55
CA GLY A 86 6.64 5.63 -29.24
C GLY A 86 6.42 5.23 -30.70
N GLY A 87 5.44 5.85 -31.36
CA GLY A 87 5.33 5.81 -32.83
C GLY A 87 5.28 4.40 -33.46
N THR A 88 6.24 4.13 -34.35
CA THR A 88 6.32 2.98 -35.27
C THR A 88 7.74 2.45 -35.53
N THR A 89 8.78 3.21 -35.16
CA THR A 89 10.18 2.96 -35.50
C THR A 89 11.06 3.05 -34.26
N ALA A 90 12.04 2.16 -34.11
CA ALA A 90 13.04 2.25 -33.05
C ALA A 90 14.44 1.87 -33.55
N LEU A 91 15.48 2.31 -32.86
CA LEU A 91 16.87 1.99 -33.18
C LEU A 91 17.24 0.60 -32.64
N MET A 92 17.19 -0.40 -33.51
CA MET A 92 17.64 -1.76 -33.15
C MET A 92 19.15 -1.78 -32.92
N TYR A 93 19.59 -2.49 -31.88
CA TYR A 93 20.98 -2.95 -31.71
C TYR A 93 21.04 -4.49 -31.72
N SER A 94 22.10 -5.10 -32.27
CA SER A 94 22.34 -6.54 -32.12
C SER A 94 23.80 -6.95 -32.30
N GLY A 95 24.23 -8.03 -31.64
CA GLY A 95 25.60 -8.55 -31.77
C GLY A 95 25.76 -9.95 -31.18
N ASN A 96 26.98 -10.48 -31.25
CA ASN A 96 27.35 -11.75 -30.65
C ASN A 96 28.68 -11.62 -29.91
N ASP A 97 28.66 -11.78 -28.60
CA ASP A 97 29.84 -11.77 -27.76
C ASP A 97 30.62 -13.08 -27.90
N THR A 98 31.91 -12.97 -28.21
CA THR A 98 32.78 -14.11 -28.56
C THR A 98 33.88 -14.40 -27.54
N SER A 99 33.97 -13.66 -26.42
CA SER A 99 35.10 -13.79 -25.47
C SER A 99 34.70 -13.78 -24.00
N THR A 100 35.11 -14.82 -23.26
CA THR A 100 34.89 -14.95 -21.82
C THR A 100 35.76 -14.01 -20.95
N THR A 101 36.00 -12.77 -21.38
CA THR A 101 36.90 -11.81 -20.70
C THR A 101 36.27 -10.43 -20.52
N SER A 102 36.39 -9.53 -21.50
CA SER A 102 35.72 -8.23 -21.55
C SER A 102 35.47 -7.88 -23.01
N SER A 103 34.25 -7.47 -23.31
CA SER A 103 33.76 -7.36 -24.68
C SER A 103 32.92 -6.10 -24.81
N TYR A 104 33.15 -5.32 -25.89
CA TYR A 104 32.48 -4.05 -26.07
C TYR A 104 32.28 -3.67 -27.54
N SER A 105 31.26 -2.87 -27.80
CA SER A 105 31.03 -2.21 -29.09
C SER A 105 30.34 -0.87 -28.85
N TYR A 106 30.95 0.20 -29.34
CA TYR A 106 30.43 1.56 -29.28
C TYR A 106 30.10 2.00 -30.70
N ASN A 107 28.81 2.09 -31.04
CA ASN A 107 28.35 2.44 -32.37
C ASN A 107 27.86 3.88 -32.42
N ARG A 108 28.36 4.64 -33.39
CA ARG A 108 27.95 6.03 -33.64
C ARG A 108 26.58 6.06 -34.30
N ILE A 109 25.72 6.94 -33.79
CA ILE A 109 24.36 7.14 -34.31
C ILE A 109 24.18 8.56 -34.85
N PHE A 110 24.58 9.59 -34.11
CA PHE A 110 24.42 11.00 -34.51
C PHE A 110 25.70 11.82 -34.33
N ASP A 111 26.01 12.66 -35.32
CA ASP A 111 26.83 13.88 -35.16
C ASP A 111 25.93 14.98 -34.58
N VAL A 112 26.37 15.67 -33.53
CA VAL A 112 25.60 16.73 -32.84
C VAL A 112 26.52 17.84 -32.32
N ASP A 113 25.94 18.98 -31.92
CA ASP A 113 26.65 20.12 -31.30
C ASP A 113 25.81 20.67 -30.13
N ILE A 114 25.64 19.86 -29.09
CA ILE A 114 24.67 20.13 -27.99
C ILE A 114 25.42 20.57 -26.73
N PRO A 115 25.30 21.83 -26.28
CA PRO A 115 25.92 22.29 -25.04
C PRO A 115 25.18 21.73 -23.80
N ILE A 116 25.93 21.24 -22.83
CA ILE A 116 25.42 20.72 -21.56
C ILE A 116 25.42 21.84 -20.51
N GLY A 117 24.23 22.24 -20.07
CA GLY A 117 24.01 23.13 -18.93
C GLY A 117 23.93 22.37 -17.61
N ALA A 118 23.90 23.09 -16.48
CA ALA A 118 23.77 22.48 -15.13
C ALA A 118 22.46 21.71 -14.91
N SER A 119 21.43 21.98 -15.72
CA SER A 119 20.13 21.32 -15.72
C SER A 119 19.97 20.24 -16.80
N SER A 120 20.98 20.03 -17.65
CA SER A 120 20.85 19.17 -18.82
C SER A 120 20.58 17.71 -18.45
N THR A 121 19.60 17.12 -19.12
CA THR A 121 19.12 15.77 -18.83
C THR A 121 19.15 14.92 -20.10
N LEU A 122 19.79 13.75 -20.03
CA LEU A 122 19.68 12.68 -21.01
C LEU A 122 18.50 11.78 -20.60
N SER A 123 17.65 11.39 -21.54
CA SER A 123 16.68 10.30 -21.35
C SER A 123 16.62 9.42 -22.60
N TYR A 124 16.36 8.13 -22.43
CA TYR A 124 16.10 7.19 -23.51
C TYR A 124 15.37 5.96 -23.00
N TRP A 125 14.68 5.27 -23.90
CA TRP A 125 14.09 3.97 -23.65
C TRP A 125 14.95 2.86 -24.22
N VAL A 126 14.98 1.71 -23.54
CA VAL A 126 15.68 0.50 -24.00
C VAL A 126 14.84 -0.76 -23.79
N TYR A 127 14.77 -1.61 -24.82
CA TYR A 127 14.09 -2.91 -24.83
C TYR A 127 15.11 -4.03 -25.09
N PRO A 128 15.72 -4.61 -24.04
CA PRO A 128 16.58 -5.78 -24.18
C PRO A 128 15.75 -7.05 -24.43
N GLN A 129 16.08 -7.85 -25.45
CA GLN A 129 15.37 -9.11 -25.71
C GLN A 129 15.91 -10.27 -24.87
N SER A 130 15.01 -11.14 -24.37
CA SER A 130 15.38 -12.31 -23.56
C SER A 130 16.30 -13.27 -24.30
N GLY A 131 17.32 -13.78 -23.61
CA GLY A 131 18.40 -14.57 -24.20
C GLY A 131 19.59 -13.72 -24.65
N GLY A 132 19.53 -12.39 -24.46
CA GLY A 132 20.67 -11.48 -24.58
C GLY A 132 21.26 -11.05 -23.24
N HIS A 133 21.91 -9.89 -23.27
CA HIS A 133 22.58 -9.25 -22.14
C HIS A 133 21.94 -7.87 -21.87
N LEU A 134 21.96 -7.42 -20.61
CA LEU A 134 21.42 -6.12 -20.20
C LEU A 134 22.49 -5.00 -20.25
N ASP A 135 23.74 -5.36 -20.56
CA ASP A 135 24.92 -4.50 -20.50
C ASP A 135 24.98 -3.51 -21.67
N VAL A 136 23.98 -2.63 -21.75
CA VAL A 136 23.77 -1.65 -22.83
C VAL A 136 23.42 -0.26 -22.30
N ALA A 137 23.81 0.78 -23.02
CA ALA A 137 23.46 2.18 -22.70
C ALA A 137 23.56 3.09 -23.93
N VAL A 138 22.94 4.28 -23.86
CA VAL A 138 23.37 5.43 -24.67
C VAL A 138 24.63 6.03 -24.03
N ASP A 139 25.63 6.34 -24.84
CA ASP A 139 26.84 7.05 -24.44
C ASP A 139 27.01 8.33 -25.27
N LEU A 140 27.65 9.34 -24.68
CA LEU A 140 27.88 10.64 -25.30
C LEU A 140 29.38 10.90 -25.35
N VAL A 141 29.91 11.27 -26.51
CA VAL A 141 31.29 11.74 -26.65
C VAL A 141 31.28 13.26 -26.80
N PHE A 142 32.17 13.91 -26.05
CA PHE A 142 32.26 15.37 -25.97
C PHE A 142 33.37 15.91 -26.88
N THR A 143 33.29 17.20 -27.25
CA THR A 143 34.28 17.88 -28.10
C THR A 143 35.70 17.93 -27.51
N ASP A 144 35.86 17.65 -26.21
CA ASP A 144 37.15 17.52 -25.51
C ASP A 144 37.75 16.09 -25.58
N GLY A 145 37.06 15.15 -26.23
CA GLY A 145 37.44 13.74 -26.36
C GLY A 145 37.06 12.86 -25.16
N SER A 146 36.40 13.40 -24.14
CA SER A 146 35.87 12.62 -23.02
C SER A 146 34.50 11.99 -23.33
N SER A 147 34.01 11.13 -22.43
CA SER A 147 32.78 10.35 -22.61
C SER A 147 31.80 10.49 -21.42
N LEU A 148 30.54 10.10 -21.60
CA LEU A 148 29.56 9.99 -20.53
C LEU A 148 29.85 8.77 -19.64
N ARG A 149 30.15 7.61 -20.24
CA ARG A 149 30.49 6.37 -19.51
C ARG A 149 31.61 6.56 -18.46
N ASP A 150 32.59 7.43 -18.74
CA ASP A 150 33.75 7.70 -17.87
C ASP A 150 33.54 8.89 -16.92
N SER A 151 32.42 9.61 -17.03
CA SER A 151 32.14 10.84 -16.25
C SER A 151 31.79 10.62 -14.78
N GLY A 152 31.35 9.42 -14.43
CA GLY A 152 30.73 9.11 -13.13
C GLY A 152 29.23 9.43 -13.05
N ALA A 153 28.62 9.99 -14.10
CA ALA A 153 27.20 10.26 -14.17
C ALA A 153 26.35 9.01 -13.86
N VAL A 154 25.26 9.24 -13.12
CA VAL A 154 24.29 8.22 -12.71
C VAL A 154 22.91 8.53 -13.25
N ASP A 155 22.14 7.48 -13.51
CA ASP A 155 20.74 7.53 -13.87
C ASP A 155 19.83 7.89 -12.68
N GLN A 156 18.52 7.77 -12.88
CA GLN A 156 17.53 8.14 -11.89
C GLN A 156 17.52 7.22 -10.66
N TYR A 157 17.99 5.97 -10.83
CA TYR A 157 18.14 4.94 -9.80
C TYR A 157 19.49 5.04 -9.06
N GLY A 158 20.40 5.89 -9.51
CA GLY A 158 21.75 6.05 -8.95
C GLY A 158 22.78 5.08 -9.54
N VAL A 159 22.43 4.35 -10.60
CA VAL A 159 23.34 3.44 -11.32
C VAL A 159 24.09 4.24 -12.38
N ARG A 160 25.40 3.96 -12.56
CA ARG A 160 26.21 4.68 -13.55
C ARG A 160 25.64 4.52 -14.96
N VAL A 161 25.63 5.60 -15.75
CA VAL A 161 25.25 5.59 -17.16
C VAL A 161 26.41 5.04 -18.00
N HIS A 162 26.62 3.74 -17.86
CA HIS A 162 27.67 2.96 -18.51
C HIS A 162 27.13 1.54 -18.72
N PRO A 163 27.30 0.91 -19.89
CA PRO A 163 26.61 -0.35 -20.23
C PRO A 163 26.71 -1.45 -19.16
N THR A 164 27.92 -1.80 -18.72
CA THR A 164 28.15 -2.78 -17.64
C THR A 164 27.39 -2.49 -16.34
N PHE A 165 27.31 -1.22 -15.94
CA PHE A 165 26.66 -0.83 -14.69
C PHE A 165 25.14 -0.85 -14.84
N GLN A 166 24.62 -0.44 -16.00
CA GLN A 166 23.20 -0.61 -16.35
C GLN A 166 22.78 -2.10 -16.33
N GLY A 167 23.60 -2.97 -16.93
CA GLY A 167 23.35 -4.41 -16.97
C GLY A 167 23.41 -5.10 -15.59
N THR A 168 24.30 -4.64 -14.71
CA THR A 168 24.45 -5.18 -13.34
C THR A 168 23.63 -4.45 -12.28
N GLY A 169 22.95 -3.35 -12.65
CA GLY A 169 22.18 -2.49 -11.75
C GLY A 169 20.87 -3.10 -11.24
N ASN A 170 20.34 -4.14 -11.90
CA ASN A 170 19.05 -4.79 -11.62
C ASN A 170 17.79 -3.90 -11.83
N HIS A 171 17.89 -2.80 -12.60
CA HIS A 171 16.72 -1.99 -12.99
C HIS A 171 16.23 -2.29 -14.41
N LEU A 172 17.12 -2.73 -15.31
CA LEU A 172 16.72 -3.16 -16.65
C LEU A 172 16.12 -4.56 -16.62
N GLN A 173 14.99 -4.75 -17.28
CA GLN A 173 14.28 -6.01 -17.44
C GLN A 173 14.22 -6.42 -18.92
N PHE A 174 14.31 -7.73 -19.19
CA PHE A 174 14.14 -8.27 -20.53
C PHE A 174 12.68 -8.24 -21.00
N ASN A 175 12.48 -8.10 -22.30
CA ASN A 175 11.16 -8.10 -22.97
C ASN A 175 10.18 -7.04 -22.42
N THR A 176 10.71 -5.93 -21.92
CA THR A 176 9.91 -4.76 -21.56
C THR A 176 10.69 -3.49 -21.90
N TRP A 177 9.97 -2.38 -22.01
CA TRP A 177 10.56 -1.07 -22.20
C TRP A 177 11.03 -0.51 -20.84
N ASN A 178 12.29 -0.13 -20.79
CA ASN A 178 12.93 0.44 -19.60
C ASN A 178 13.33 1.88 -19.91
N ASN A 179 12.92 2.84 -19.08
CA ASN A 179 13.38 4.23 -19.20
C ASN A 179 14.68 4.43 -18.40
N VAL A 180 15.66 5.07 -19.00
CA VAL A 180 16.90 5.52 -18.34
C VAL A 180 16.99 7.04 -18.50
N THR A 181 17.05 7.75 -17.38
CA THR A 181 17.08 9.22 -17.33
C THR A 181 18.21 9.67 -16.41
N SER A 182 19.08 10.57 -16.85
CA SER A 182 20.20 11.09 -16.08
C SER A 182 20.31 12.61 -16.18
N ASN A 183 20.37 13.29 -15.03
CA ASN A 183 20.83 14.69 -14.99
C ASN A 183 22.36 14.72 -15.17
N ILE A 184 22.77 14.64 -16.43
CA ILE A 184 24.16 14.73 -16.86
C ILE A 184 24.78 16.11 -16.57
N GLY A 185 23.95 17.16 -16.46
CA GLY A 185 24.37 18.51 -16.08
C GLY A 185 25.16 18.57 -14.77
N ASN A 186 24.76 17.78 -13.77
CA ASN A 186 25.48 17.66 -12.49
C ASN A 186 26.95 17.22 -12.62
N TRP A 187 27.33 16.57 -13.73
CA TRP A 187 28.63 15.94 -13.95
C TRP A 187 29.42 16.58 -15.10
N LEU A 188 28.71 17.17 -16.07
CA LEU A 188 29.23 17.49 -17.40
C LEU A 188 28.88 18.92 -17.86
N ALA A 189 28.33 19.76 -16.98
CA ALA A 189 28.05 21.16 -17.29
C ALA A 189 29.27 21.91 -17.85
N GLY A 190 29.06 22.65 -18.94
CA GLY A 190 30.11 23.36 -19.67
C GLY A 190 30.81 22.56 -20.77
N LYS A 191 30.46 21.28 -20.96
CA LYS A 191 30.88 20.49 -22.14
C LYS A 191 29.87 20.61 -23.28
N THR A 192 30.29 20.21 -24.47
CA THR A 192 29.44 20.08 -25.67
C THR A 192 29.49 18.65 -26.17
N VAL A 193 28.33 18.03 -26.37
CA VAL A 193 28.20 16.71 -27.01
C VAL A 193 28.53 16.87 -28.49
N ASP A 194 29.47 16.06 -28.96
CA ASP A 194 29.94 15.96 -30.35
C ASP A 194 29.28 14.77 -31.05
N ARG A 195 29.12 13.63 -30.34
CA ARG A 195 28.48 12.43 -30.88
C ARG A 195 27.59 11.73 -29.85
N ILE A 196 26.49 11.17 -30.34
CA ILE A 196 25.62 10.23 -29.61
C ILE A 196 25.91 8.81 -30.12
N LEU A 197 26.16 7.89 -29.18
CA LEU A 197 26.41 6.48 -29.43
C LEU A 197 25.40 5.58 -28.72
N VAL A 198 25.19 4.39 -29.26
CA VAL A 198 24.67 3.24 -28.49
C VAL A 198 25.81 2.27 -28.24
N ALA A 199 25.83 1.72 -27.03
CA ALA A 199 26.97 1.00 -26.50
C ALA A 199 26.56 -0.34 -25.89
N TYR A 200 27.38 -1.35 -26.12
CA TYR A 200 27.45 -2.60 -25.38
C TYR A 200 28.83 -2.67 -24.71
N ASP A 201 28.92 -2.96 -23.42
CA ASP A 201 30.19 -3.14 -22.70
C ASP A 201 29.98 -4.08 -21.50
N GLN A 202 30.57 -5.26 -21.57
CA GLN A 202 30.14 -6.43 -20.81
C GLN A 202 31.37 -7.19 -20.24
N PRO A 203 31.33 -7.62 -18.97
CA PRO A 203 32.41 -8.38 -18.33
C PRO A 203 32.44 -9.84 -18.80
N ALA A 204 33.14 -10.75 -18.11
CA ALA A 204 33.37 -12.11 -18.59
C ALA A 204 32.08 -12.95 -18.80
N ASN A 205 31.61 -13.06 -20.04
CA ASN A 205 30.48 -13.90 -20.47
C ASN A 205 30.59 -14.18 -21.99
N THR A 206 29.62 -14.88 -22.58
CA THR A 206 29.46 -14.99 -24.05
C THR A 206 27.98 -15.13 -24.41
N GLY A 207 27.59 -14.75 -25.63
CA GLY A 207 26.22 -14.90 -26.10
C GLY A 207 25.79 -13.87 -27.16
N THR A 208 24.68 -14.16 -27.83
CA THR A 208 24.03 -13.20 -28.73
C THR A 208 23.20 -12.20 -27.94
N PHE A 209 23.31 -10.91 -28.25
CA PHE A 209 22.43 -9.87 -27.69
C PHE A 209 21.68 -9.14 -28.79
N ARG A 210 20.45 -8.71 -28.48
CA ARG A 210 19.61 -7.87 -29.35
C ARG A 210 18.64 -7.05 -28.50
N GLY A 211 18.29 -5.88 -28.99
CA GLY A 211 17.24 -5.04 -28.43
C GLY A 211 17.00 -3.80 -29.27
N TYR A 212 16.31 -2.84 -28.68
CA TYR A 212 15.97 -1.56 -29.31
C TYR A 212 16.21 -0.41 -28.34
N PHE A 213 16.59 0.75 -28.87
CA PHE A 213 16.57 2.04 -28.19
C PHE A 213 15.52 2.93 -28.85
N ASP A 214 14.85 3.76 -28.05
CA ASP A 214 13.82 4.67 -28.54
C ASP A 214 13.74 5.98 -27.72
N ASP A 215 13.07 7.00 -28.25
CA ASP A 215 12.83 8.32 -27.65
C ASP A 215 14.08 8.94 -26.99
N ILE A 216 15.23 8.92 -27.70
CA ILE A 216 16.48 9.50 -27.20
C ILE A 216 16.34 11.02 -27.14
N SER A 217 16.55 11.60 -25.95
CA SER A 217 16.48 13.03 -25.71
C SER A 217 17.66 13.55 -24.88
N ILE A 218 18.18 14.71 -25.27
CA ILE A 218 19.14 15.51 -24.50
C ILE A 218 18.52 16.91 -24.38
N LEU A 219 17.92 17.18 -23.24
CA LEU A 219 17.27 18.45 -22.97
C LEU A 219 18.25 19.40 -22.26
N ALA A 220 18.26 20.68 -22.63
CA ALA A 220 18.99 21.73 -21.92
C ALA A 220 18.47 21.93 -20.48
N GLY A 221 17.25 21.47 -20.23
CA GLY A 221 16.64 21.35 -18.92
C GLY A 221 15.93 22.62 -18.49
N GLY A 222 14.59 22.60 -18.56
CA GLY A 222 13.77 23.44 -17.70
C GLY A 222 13.92 22.92 -16.26
N GLY A 223 14.77 23.56 -15.46
CA GLY A 223 14.95 23.19 -14.06
C GLY A 223 13.62 23.29 -13.32
N ALA A 224 13.01 22.13 -13.03
CA ALA A 224 11.74 22.04 -12.34
C ALA A 224 11.90 22.44 -10.86
N SER A 225 11.97 23.75 -10.61
CA SER A 225 11.50 24.39 -9.38
C SER A 225 9.97 24.41 -9.37
N GLY A 226 9.37 23.23 -9.55
CA GLY A 226 7.93 23.05 -9.43
C GLY A 226 7.50 23.17 -7.97
N ARG A 227 6.21 23.42 -7.76
CA ARG A 227 5.60 23.24 -6.43
C ARG A 227 5.62 21.74 -6.07
N LEU A 228 5.43 21.39 -4.80
CA LEU A 228 5.54 19.98 -4.39
C LEU A 228 4.50 19.09 -5.09
N SER A 229 3.30 19.62 -5.32
CA SER A 229 2.25 18.91 -6.05
C SER A 229 2.52 18.68 -7.55
N ASP A 230 3.53 19.30 -8.15
CA ASP A 230 3.93 19.04 -9.54
C ASP A 230 4.74 17.75 -9.69
N TYR A 231 5.40 17.30 -8.61
CA TYR A 231 6.09 16.00 -8.56
C TYR A 231 5.15 14.82 -8.35
N VAL A 232 3.84 15.03 -8.12
CA VAL A 232 2.91 13.90 -8.01
C VAL A 232 2.54 13.40 -9.41
N ASP A 233 2.81 12.14 -9.74
CA ASP A 233 2.19 11.45 -10.87
C ASP A 233 1.15 10.45 -10.37
N THR A 234 -0.12 10.74 -10.62
CA THR A 234 -1.24 9.92 -10.12
C THR A 234 -1.44 8.64 -10.94
N ARG A 235 -0.73 8.46 -12.06
CA ARG A 235 -0.72 7.21 -12.85
C ARG A 235 0.26 6.19 -12.30
N ARG A 236 1.10 6.56 -11.33
CA ARG A 236 2.06 5.66 -10.70
C ARG A 236 1.31 4.51 -10.02
N GLY A 237 1.50 3.30 -10.54
CA GLY A 237 0.87 2.05 -10.14
C GLY A 237 -0.39 1.64 -10.92
N SER A 238 -0.70 2.31 -12.03
CA SER A 238 -1.87 2.02 -12.88
C SER A 238 -1.61 1.07 -14.06
N ASN A 239 -0.36 0.63 -14.25
CA ASN A 239 -0.01 -0.47 -15.14
C ASN A 239 -0.15 -1.81 -14.40
N SER A 240 -1.38 -2.11 -13.98
CA SER A 240 -1.74 -3.25 -13.12
C SER A 240 -2.97 -3.96 -13.68
N ASN A 241 -3.16 -5.23 -13.33
CA ASN A 241 -4.35 -6.01 -13.67
C ASN A 241 -4.57 -7.13 -12.63
N PHE A 242 -5.71 -7.82 -12.72
CA PHE A 242 -6.09 -8.94 -11.83
C PHE A 242 -5.00 -10.01 -11.59
N SER A 243 -4.11 -10.26 -12.57
CA SER A 243 -3.09 -11.31 -12.47
C SER A 243 -1.69 -10.83 -12.07
N TYR A 244 -1.46 -9.51 -12.04
CA TYR A 244 -0.20 -8.90 -11.63
C TYR A 244 -0.38 -7.41 -11.34
N SER A 245 -0.03 -7.02 -10.12
CA SER A 245 -0.05 -5.65 -9.66
C SER A 245 1.29 -4.94 -9.83
N ARG A 246 1.20 -3.63 -10.07
CA ARG A 246 2.29 -2.67 -9.90
C ARG A 246 1.85 -1.51 -8.99
N GLY A 247 0.79 -1.72 -8.21
CA GLY A 247 0.13 -0.81 -7.28
C GLY A 247 -1.41 -0.91 -7.29
N ASN A 248 -2.01 -1.52 -8.32
CA ASN A 248 -3.46 -1.57 -8.55
C ASN A 248 -4.20 -0.23 -8.34
N THR A 249 -3.55 0.87 -8.74
CA THR A 249 -4.06 2.23 -8.53
C THR A 249 -4.68 2.83 -9.79
N PHE A 250 -5.52 3.86 -9.61
CA PHE A 250 -6.00 4.74 -10.69
C PHE A 250 -5.49 6.20 -10.53
N PRO A 251 -5.48 7.00 -11.61
CA PRO A 251 -5.15 8.43 -11.58
C PRO A 251 -6.32 9.25 -11.02
N GLY A 252 -6.51 9.16 -9.70
CA GLY A 252 -7.40 10.04 -8.95
C GLY A 252 -6.82 11.45 -8.85
N THR A 253 -7.67 12.45 -9.09
CA THR A 253 -7.46 13.87 -8.78
C THR A 253 -8.45 14.25 -7.68
N THR A 254 -7.98 14.83 -6.58
CA THR A 254 -8.79 15.05 -5.36
C THR A 254 -8.11 16.07 -4.42
N VAL A 255 -8.62 16.24 -3.20
CA VAL A 255 -7.94 16.88 -2.07
C VAL A 255 -7.53 15.81 -1.04
N PRO A 256 -6.56 16.07 -0.13
CA PRO A 256 -6.12 15.04 0.82
C PRO A 256 -7.28 14.55 1.69
N ASN A 257 -7.47 13.23 1.78
CA ASN A 257 -8.61 12.54 2.42
C ASN A 257 -9.99 12.94 1.86
N GLY A 258 -10.06 13.36 0.59
CA GLY A 258 -11.24 13.96 -0.03
C GLY A 258 -12.45 13.03 -0.11
N PHE A 259 -13.65 13.60 -0.16
CA PHE A 259 -14.93 12.89 -0.27
C PHE A 259 -15.13 12.28 -1.66
N ASN A 260 -14.78 13.00 -2.74
CA ASN A 260 -14.79 12.48 -4.11
C ASN A 260 -13.36 12.31 -4.65
N PHE A 261 -13.14 11.26 -5.44
CA PHE A 261 -12.06 11.22 -6.42
C PHE A 261 -12.59 11.54 -7.83
N TRP A 262 -11.76 12.19 -8.66
CA TRP A 262 -12.05 12.46 -10.06
C TRP A 262 -11.02 11.75 -10.93
N THR A 263 -11.43 10.86 -11.84
CA THR A 263 -10.48 10.04 -12.62
C THR A 263 -10.94 9.82 -14.06
N PRO A 264 -10.07 9.75 -15.08
CA PRO A 264 -10.41 9.16 -16.37
C PRO A 264 -10.82 7.68 -16.21
N VAL A 265 -11.75 7.21 -17.02
CA VAL A 265 -12.08 5.77 -17.12
C VAL A 265 -11.78 5.24 -18.51
N THR A 266 -10.99 4.17 -18.59
CA THR A 266 -10.68 3.47 -19.85
C THR A 266 -11.70 2.38 -20.16
N ASN A 267 -12.35 1.85 -19.12
CA ASN A 267 -13.51 0.96 -19.22
C ASN A 267 -14.69 1.54 -18.43
N GLY A 268 -15.57 2.26 -19.13
CA GLY A 268 -16.74 2.94 -18.56
C GLY A 268 -17.88 2.04 -18.13
N ASN A 269 -17.71 0.71 -18.13
CA ASN A 269 -18.65 -0.24 -17.53
C ASN A 269 -18.02 -1.11 -16.43
N ASN A 270 -16.82 -0.75 -15.98
CA ASN A 270 -16.09 -1.44 -14.91
C ASN A 270 -16.21 -0.65 -13.60
N ASP A 271 -16.34 -1.37 -12.48
CA ASP A 271 -16.29 -0.83 -11.12
C ASP A 271 -15.23 -1.52 -10.25
N SER A 272 -14.14 -1.99 -10.89
CA SER A 272 -12.92 -2.52 -10.24
C SER A 272 -11.62 -2.02 -10.91
N TRP A 273 -11.44 -2.19 -12.23
CA TRP A 273 -10.30 -1.60 -12.96
C TRP A 273 -10.79 -0.44 -13.82
N LEU A 274 -10.91 0.73 -13.18
CA LEU A 274 -11.44 1.95 -13.78
C LEU A 274 -10.56 2.49 -14.91
N TYR A 275 -9.25 2.41 -14.71
CA TYR A 275 -8.21 2.91 -15.62
C TYR A 275 -7.09 1.88 -15.75
N GLU A 276 -6.69 1.59 -16.98
CA GLU A 276 -5.54 0.75 -17.32
C GLU A 276 -4.51 1.59 -18.07
N TYR A 277 -3.26 1.64 -17.60
CA TYR A 277 -2.24 2.49 -18.22
C TYR A 277 -2.04 2.19 -19.72
N ASN A 278 -2.02 0.93 -20.13
CA ASN A 278 -1.78 0.56 -21.53
C ASN A 278 -2.99 0.78 -22.47
N ALA A 279 -4.11 1.31 -21.97
CA ALA A 279 -5.30 1.55 -22.79
C ALA A 279 -5.11 2.77 -23.70
N THR A 280 -5.34 2.60 -25.00
CA THR A 280 -5.23 3.67 -26.01
C THR A 280 -6.50 4.50 -26.18
N THR A 281 -7.55 4.23 -25.39
CA THR A 281 -8.81 4.96 -25.43
C THR A 281 -9.38 5.24 -24.05
N VAL A 282 -9.93 6.44 -23.87
CA VAL A 282 -10.70 6.85 -22.70
C VAL A 282 -12.20 6.89 -23.03
N GLN A 283 -13.04 6.43 -22.11
CA GLN A 283 -14.49 6.29 -22.26
C GLN A 283 -15.29 7.32 -21.46
N GLY A 284 -14.66 8.04 -20.53
CA GLY A 284 -15.26 9.14 -19.77
C GLY A 284 -14.37 9.62 -18.63
N PHE A 285 -14.91 10.48 -17.79
CA PHE A 285 -14.31 10.95 -16.54
C PHE A 285 -15.29 10.70 -15.39
N ALA A 286 -14.89 9.87 -14.43
CA ALA A 286 -15.71 9.45 -13.30
C ALA A 286 -15.47 10.28 -12.03
N ILE A 287 -16.55 10.48 -11.29
CA ILE A 287 -16.54 10.60 -9.83
C ILE A 287 -16.45 9.18 -9.27
N SER A 288 -15.47 8.92 -8.42
CA SER A 288 -15.17 7.60 -7.87
C SER A 288 -14.94 7.65 -6.36
N HIS A 289 -15.23 6.54 -5.69
CA HIS A 289 -14.96 6.29 -4.28
C HIS A 289 -14.28 4.92 -4.07
N GLU A 290 -13.69 4.34 -5.12
CA GLU A 290 -13.00 3.06 -5.08
C GLU A 290 -11.77 3.11 -4.16
N PRO A 291 -11.64 2.21 -3.16
CA PRO A 291 -10.42 2.11 -2.36
C PRO A 291 -9.38 1.17 -2.98
N SER A 292 -9.81 0.12 -3.67
CA SER A 292 -8.98 -0.84 -4.40
C SER A 292 -9.87 -1.62 -5.40
N PRO A 293 -9.32 -2.21 -6.48
CA PRO A 293 -10.11 -2.99 -7.44
C PRO A 293 -10.86 -4.17 -6.81
N TRP A 294 -10.31 -4.76 -5.74
CA TRP A 294 -10.87 -5.92 -5.03
C TRP A 294 -12.16 -5.60 -4.28
N ILE A 295 -12.25 -4.39 -3.73
CA ILE A 295 -13.44 -3.86 -3.10
C ILE A 295 -14.39 -3.27 -4.16
N GLY A 296 -13.82 -2.56 -5.13
CA GLY A 296 -14.52 -1.89 -6.21
C GLY A 296 -15.17 -0.56 -5.83
N ASP A 297 -15.59 0.17 -6.86
CA ASP A 297 -16.22 1.48 -6.76
C ASP A 297 -17.69 1.42 -6.31
N TYR A 298 -18.20 2.53 -5.79
CA TYR A 298 -19.62 2.72 -5.49
C TYR A 298 -20.06 4.16 -5.82
N ALA A 299 -21.34 4.32 -6.12
CA ALA A 299 -21.93 5.61 -6.47
C ALA A 299 -21.18 6.38 -7.58
N GLN A 300 -20.70 5.66 -8.61
CA GLN A 300 -19.91 6.23 -9.69
C GLN A 300 -20.76 7.02 -10.71
N LEU A 301 -20.42 8.29 -10.96
CA LEU A 301 -20.99 9.13 -12.03
C LEU A 301 -19.91 9.46 -13.07
N GLN A 302 -20.18 9.20 -14.35
CA GLN A 302 -19.29 9.52 -15.46
C GLN A 302 -19.76 10.73 -16.26
N VAL A 303 -18.81 11.49 -16.80
CA VAL A 303 -19.03 12.59 -17.76
C VAL A 303 -18.18 12.37 -19.00
N MET A 304 -18.74 12.54 -20.20
CA MET A 304 -18.00 12.46 -21.46
C MET A 304 -18.41 13.57 -22.45
N PRO A 305 -17.50 14.51 -22.79
CA PRO A 305 -17.75 15.51 -23.82
C PRO A 305 -17.46 14.92 -25.22
N MET A 306 -18.28 15.27 -26.21
CA MET A 306 -18.20 14.72 -27.57
C MET A 306 -18.60 15.76 -28.63
N THR A 307 -18.12 15.56 -29.86
CA THR A 307 -18.63 16.21 -31.07
C THR A 307 -19.32 15.19 -31.98
N GLY A 308 -20.27 15.65 -32.81
CA GLY A 308 -20.95 14.80 -33.80
C GLY A 308 -22.18 14.06 -33.27
N GLY A 309 -22.78 14.55 -32.19
CA GLY A 309 -24.02 14.00 -31.62
C GLY A 309 -23.81 13.04 -30.43
N VAL A 310 -24.90 12.39 -30.01
CA VAL A 310 -24.93 11.55 -28.80
C VAL A 310 -24.52 10.12 -29.14
N LYS A 311 -23.48 9.63 -28.48
CA LYS A 311 -23.10 8.21 -28.46
C LYS A 311 -23.20 7.73 -27.02
N SER A 312 -24.13 6.83 -26.71
CA SER A 312 -24.48 6.54 -25.30
C SER A 312 -23.72 5.37 -24.70
N THR A 313 -23.30 4.37 -25.47
CA THR A 313 -22.55 3.23 -24.95
C THR A 313 -21.06 3.54 -24.79
N PRO A 314 -20.36 2.94 -23.81
CA PRO A 314 -18.93 3.22 -23.57
C PRO A 314 -18.05 2.99 -24.81
N ASP A 315 -18.29 1.90 -25.54
CA ASP A 315 -17.58 1.56 -26.78
C ASP A 315 -17.81 2.53 -27.94
N ALA A 316 -19.02 3.11 -28.04
CA ALA A 316 -19.34 4.07 -29.09
C ALA A 316 -18.78 5.46 -28.77
N ARG A 317 -18.78 5.86 -27.49
CA ARG A 317 -18.31 7.19 -27.05
C ARG A 317 -16.81 7.32 -26.92
N LYS A 318 -16.05 6.22 -26.85
CA LYS A 318 -14.60 6.24 -26.60
C LYS A 318 -13.84 7.19 -27.53
N SER A 319 -12.84 7.87 -26.98
CA SER A 319 -11.86 8.64 -27.72
C SER A 319 -10.49 8.00 -27.60
N THR A 320 -9.73 7.98 -28.68
CA THR A 320 -8.27 7.84 -28.60
C THR A 320 -7.67 9.00 -27.80
N PHE A 321 -6.59 8.71 -27.07
CA PHE A 321 -5.75 9.67 -26.34
C PHE A 321 -4.31 9.13 -26.26
N SER A 322 -3.37 9.92 -25.74
CA SER A 322 -2.00 9.48 -25.46
C SER A 322 -1.42 10.11 -24.20
N HIS A 323 -0.55 9.39 -23.48
CA HIS A 323 0.06 9.90 -22.25
C HIS A 323 0.96 11.14 -22.45
N GLY A 324 1.45 11.37 -23.68
CA GLY A 324 2.20 12.58 -24.03
C GLY A 324 1.35 13.84 -24.02
N ASN A 325 0.02 13.72 -24.17
CA ASN A 325 -0.94 14.81 -24.04
C ASN A 325 -1.69 14.80 -22.69
N GLU A 326 -1.32 13.89 -21.79
CA GLU A 326 -1.95 13.67 -20.50
C GLU A 326 -1.14 14.30 -19.36
N VAL A 327 -1.82 15.02 -18.48
CA VAL A 327 -1.26 15.55 -17.23
C VAL A 327 -2.11 15.04 -16.09
N ALA A 328 -1.53 14.24 -15.20
CA ALA A 328 -2.24 13.55 -14.13
C ALA A 328 -1.63 13.88 -12.76
N ARG A 329 -2.08 14.97 -12.13
CA ARG A 329 -1.59 15.49 -10.83
C ARG A 329 -2.65 15.34 -9.75
N ALA A 330 -2.23 15.32 -8.49
CA ALA A 330 -3.14 15.25 -7.34
C ALA A 330 -4.28 16.28 -7.38
N HIS A 331 -4.00 17.49 -7.87
CA HIS A 331 -4.90 18.65 -7.90
C HIS A 331 -5.45 18.98 -9.30
N TYR A 332 -5.06 18.25 -10.35
CA TYR A 332 -5.38 18.60 -11.73
C TYR A 332 -5.21 17.41 -12.68
N TYR A 333 -6.25 17.12 -13.45
CA TYR A 333 -6.19 16.20 -14.59
C TYR A 333 -6.41 16.96 -15.90
N LYS A 334 -5.68 16.60 -16.96
CA LYS A 334 -5.93 17.03 -18.34
C LYS A 334 -5.61 15.92 -19.32
N THR A 335 -6.41 15.77 -20.37
CA THR A 335 -6.08 14.95 -21.55
C THR A 335 -6.65 15.54 -22.84
N GLN A 336 -6.15 15.07 -23.98
CA GLN A 336 -6.67 15.38 -25.30
C GLN A 336 -7.52 14.22 -25.82
N LEU A 337 -8.76 14.51 -26.20
CA LEU A 337 -9.68 13.57 -26.83
C LEU A 337 -9.56 13.68 -28.35
N ASP A 338 -8.60 12.98 -28.93
CA ASP A 338 -8.24 13.10 -30.36
C ASP A 338 -9.40 12.79 -31.30
N THR A 339 -10.27 11.83 -30.94
CA THR A 339 -11.43 11.45 -31.74
C THR A 339 -12.47 12.57 -31.87
N TYR A 340 -12.49 13.53 -30.94
CA TYR A 340 -13.45 14.63 -30.92
C TYR A 340 -12.82 16.02 -31.11
N GLY A 341 -11.49 16.12 -31.05
CA GLY A 341 -10.76 17.39 -31.07
C GLY A 341 -10.96 18.22 -29.79
N ILE A 342 -11.28 17.58 -28.65
CA ILE A 342 -11.62 18.26 -27.39
C ILE A 342 -10.46 18.11 -26.39
N THR A 343 -10.01 19.21 -25.78
CA THR A 343 -9.18 19.11 -24.56
C THR A 343 -10.10 19.08 -23.34
N ALA A 344 -9.94 18.08 -22.47
CA ALA A 344 -10.66 17.97 -21.20
C ALA A 344 -9.73 18.26 -20.02
N GLU A 345 -10.21 19.02 -19.05
CA GLU A 345 -9.49 19.43 -17.83
C GLU A 345 -10.39 19.28 -16.60
N ILE A 346 -9.84 18.87 -15.45
CA ILE A 346 -10.56 18.67 -14.19
C ILE A 346 -9.78 19.32 -13.03
N ALA A 347 -10.48 20.04 -12.15
CA ALA A 347 -9.96 20.59 -10.89
C ALA A 347 -10.91 20.20 -9.73
N PRO A 348 -10.41 19.60 -8.63
CA PRO A 348 -11.25 19.05 -7.57
C PRO A 348 -11.47 20.05 -6.42
N THR A 349 -12.54 19.80 -5.66
CA THR A 349 -12.68 20.21 -4.26
C THR A 349 -12.99 18.95 -3.43
N ASP A 350 -13.60 19.06 -2.25
CA ASP A 350 -13.91 17.90 -1.40
C ASP A 350 -15.18 17.20 -1.90
N HIS A 351 -16.31 17.91 -1.87
CA HIS A 351 -17.64 17.45 -2.27
C HIS A 351 -18.02 17.87 -3.70
N ALA A 352 -17.18 18.65 -4.38
CA ALA A 352 -17.46 19.17 -5.72
C ALA A 352 -16.23 19.13 -6.64
N GLY A 353 -16.43 19.49 -7.91
CA GLY A 353 -15.37 19.59 -8.92
C GLY A 353 -15.78 20.48 -10.09
N VAL A 354 -14.78 20.97 -10.81
CA VAL A 354 -14.96 21.78 -12.01
C VAL A 354 -14.28 21.08 -13.19
N MET A 355 -15.05 20.78 -14.22
CA MET A 355 -14.56 20.31 -15.50
C MET A 355 -14.57 21.46 -16.52
N ARG A 356 -13.52 21.56 -17.33
CA ARG A 356 -13.42 22.51 -18.43
C ARG A 356 -13.13 21.78 -19.73
N PHE A 357 -13.92 22.05 -20.75
CA PHE A 357 -13.81 21.40 -22.06
C PHE A 357 -13.54 22.46 -23.13
N ARG A 358 -12.39 22.37 -23.81
CA ARG A 358 -12.09 23.20 -24.99
C ARG A 358 -12.57 22.46 -26.23
N PHE A 359 -13.65 22.93 -26.85
CA PHE A 359 -14.24 22.33 -28.05
C PHE A 359 -13.65 22.90 -29.35
N PRO A 360 -13.68 22.14 -30.46
CA PRO A 360 -13.53 22.69 -31.79
C PRO A 360 -14.83 23.38 -32.25
N SER A 361 -14.82 23.95 -33.46
CA SER A 361 -16.03 24.46 -34.09
C SER A 361 -16.96 23.30 -34.46
N ALA A 362 -18.14 23.22 -33.87
CA ALA A 362 -19.10 22.14 -34.12
C ALA A 362 -20.55 22.61 -33.93
N ALA A 363 -21.44 22.15 -34.80
CA ALA A 363 -22.88 22.40 -34.68
C ALA A 363 -23.55 21.52 -33.60
N ASP A 364 -23.05 20.29 -33.42
CA ASP A 364 -23.50 19.32 -32.43
C ASP A 364 -22.34 18.97 -31.47
N SER A 365 -22.20 19.74 -30.40
CA SER A 365 -21.37 19.42 -29.23
C SER A 365 -22.25 18.91 -28.10
N VAL A 366 -21.80 17.84 -27.42
CA VAL A 366 -22.56 17.10 -26.40
C VAL A 366 -21.73 16.96 -25.13
N ILE A 367 -22.39 17.03 -23.97
CA ILE A 367 -21.88 16.46 -22.73
C ILE A 367 -22.84 15.35 -22.31
N LEU A 368 -22.33 14.13 -22.22
CA LEU A 368 -23.01 12.95 -21.70
C LEU A 368 -22.73 12.83 -20.20
N PHE A 369 -23.76 12.50 -19.43
CA PHE A 369 -23.69 12.01 -18.05
C PHE A 369 -24.11 10.54 -18.09
N ASP A 370 -23.36 9.66 -17.43
CA ASP A 370 -23.60 8.23 -17.47
C ASP A 370 -23.19 7.54 -16.16
N THR A 371 -23.53 6.27 -16.02
CA THR A 371 -23.06 5.39 -14.94
C THR A 371 -22.71 4.03 -15.54
N VAL A 372 -22.07 3.15 -14.75
CA VAL A 372 -22.06 1.72 -15.09
C VAL A 372 -23.49 1.18 -15.25
N ASP A 373 -23.68 0.16 -16.09
CA ASP A 373 -25.00 -0.43 -16.41
C ASP A 373 -25.66 -1.12 -15.21
N SER A 374 -24.89 -1.48 -14.19
CA SER A 374 -25.38 -2.04 -12.93
C SER A 374 -25.98 -0.99 -11.98
N ALA A 375 -25.82 0.30 -12.30
CA ALA A 375 -26.33 1.41 -11.51
C ALA A 375 -27.72 1.88 -11.97
N GLY A 376 -28.55 2.28 -11.01
CA GLY A 376 -29.84 2.92 -11.24
C GLY A 376 -29.82 4.41 -10.95
N GLY A 377 -30.99 5.04 -11.07
CA GLY A 377 -31.20 6.46 -10.76
C GLY A 377 -31.72 7.25 -11.95
N SER A 378 -31.67 8.57 -11.84
CA SER A 378 -32.12 9.50 -12.88
C SER A 378 -31.53 10.89 -12.67
N LEU A 379 -31.09 11.52 -13.76
CA LEU A 379 -30.75 12.93 -13.80
C LEU A 379 -31.81 13.69 -14.60
N SER A 380 -32.10 14.91 -14.16
CA SER A 380 -33.00 15.86 -14.81
C SER A 380 -32.21 17.07 -15.29
N VAL A 381 -32.63 17.66 -16.39
CA VAL A 381 -32.01 18.87 -16.97
C VAL A 381 -33.04 19.97 -17.02
N ASP A 382 -32.73 21.12 -16.42
CA ASP A 382 -33.48 22.36 -16.61
C ASP A 382 -32.63 23.33 -17.44
N SER A 383 -33.11 23.64 -18.65
CA SER A 383 -32.39 24.45 -19.62
C SER A 383 -32.44 25.95 -19.33
N ALA A 384 -33.36 26.42 -18.48
CA ALA A 384 -33.47 27.84 -18.13
C ALA A 384 -32.36 28.31 -17.16
N PRO A 385 -32.12 27.67 -16.00
CA PRO A 385 -30.98 27.94 -15.14
C PRO A 385 -29.71 27.17 -15.55
N GLN A 386 -29.77 26.35 -16.61
CA GLN A 386 -28.67 25.51 -17.12
C GLN A 386 -28.15 24.50 -16.08
N THR A 387 -29.08 23.89 -15.34
CA THR A 387 -28.78 22.96 -14.25
C THR A 387 -29.06 21.51 -14.62
N ILE A 388 -28.23 20.59 -14.10
CA ILE A 388 -28.44 19.15 -14.13
C ILE A 388 -28.52 18.66 -12.68
N SER A 389 -29.58 17.95 -12.31
CA SER A 389 -29.74 17.48 -10.93
C SER A 389 -30.51 16.17 -10.80
N GLY A 390 -30.25 15.39 -9.76
CA GLY A 390 -30.91 14.11 -9.53
C GLY A 390 -30.12 13.21 -8.59
N SER A 391 -30.23 11.90 -8.77
CA SER A 391 -29.43 10.94 -8.01
C SER A 391 -29.13 9.68 -8.80
N ILE A 392 -27.98 9.09 -8.52
CA ILE A 392 -27.57 7.75 -8.98
C ILE A 392 -27.55 6.78 -7.78
N ASN A 393 -27.70 5.48 -8.03
CA ASN A 393 -27.57 4.43 -7.01
C ASN A 393 -26.76 3.27 -7.58
N HIS A 394 -25.63 2.97 -6.95
CA HIS A 394 -24.69 1.92 -7.38
C HIS A 394 -24.12 1.23 -6.12
N ARG A 395 -24.11 -0.11 -6.13
CA ARG A 395 -23.80 -0.97 -4.96
C ARG A 395 -24.53 -0.56 -3.66
N GLY A 396 -25.79 -0.11 -3.79
CA GLY A 396 -26.64 0.29 -2.66
C GLY A 396 -26.35 1.68 -2.09
N GLN A 397 -25.39 2.42 -2.64
CA GLN A 397 -25.07 3.79 -2.24
C GLN A 397 -25.75 4.78 -3.19
N GLN A 398 -26.61 5.65 -2.63
CA GLN A 398 -27.29 6.70 -3.39
C GLN A 398 -26.54 8.03 -3.28
N LEU A 399 -26.04 8.54 -4.40
CA LEU A 399 -25.38 9.83 -4.49
C LEU A 399 -26.26 10.83 -5.24
N TYR A 400 -26.49 11.97 -4.62
CA TYR A 400 -27.24 13.09 -5.16
C TYR A 400 -26.31 14.07 -5.86
N ILE A 401 -26.76 14.59 -7.00
CA ILE A 401 -25.97 15.42 -7.90
C ILE A 401 -26.67 16.77 -8.10
N SER A 402 -25.89 17.85 -8.08
CA SER A 402 -26.31 19.18 -8.54
C SER A 402 -25.18 19.80 -9.36
N ALA A 403 -25.44 20.14 -10.62
CA ALA A 403 -24.45 20.67 -11.54
C ALA A 403 -24.98 21.86 -12.35
N THR A 404 -24.07 22.72 -12.80
CA THR A 404 -24.33 23.89 -13.66
C THR A 404 -23.36 23.90 -14.83
N VAL A 405 -23.85 24.21 -16.03
CA VAL A 405 -23.01 24.48 -17.21
C VAL A 405 -23.07 25.98 -17.56
N ASP A 406 -21.98 26.56 -18.06
CA ASP A 406 -21.91 27.99 -18.46
C ASP A 406 -22.37 28.26 -19.91
N LYS A 407 -22.87 27.22 -20.59
CA LYS A 407 -23.27 27.23 -21.99
C LYS A 407 -24.76 26.92 -22.14
N ALA A 408 -25.47 27.78 -22.87
CA ALA A 408 -26.90 27.64 -23.13
C ALA A 408 -27.24 26.28 -23.76
N ILE A 409 -28.05 25.48 -23.05
CA ILE A 409 -28.49 24.15 -23.46
C ILE A 409 -29.53 24.30 -24.57
N ALA A 410 -29.17 23.88 -25.79
CA ALA A 410 -30.06 23.93 -26.96
C ALA A 410 -31.00 22.71 -27.02
N ALA A 411 -30.55 21.55 -26.53
CA ALA A 411 -31.36 20.34 -26.38
C ALA A 411 -30.80 19.45 -25.26
N SER A 412 -31.63 18.57 -24.71
CA SER A 412 -31.26 17.56 -23.72
C SER A 412 -32.10 16.30 -23.90
N GLY A 413 -31.69 15.21 -23.26
CA GLY A 413 -32.46 13.96 -23.24
C GLY A 413 -31.88 12.90 -22.30
N THR A 414 -32.65 11.84 -22.12
CA THR A 414 -32.31 10.66 -21.31
C THR A 414 -32.25 9.42 -22.20
N ILE A 415 -31.39 8.45 -21.91
CA ILE A 415 -31.35 7.16 -22.61
C ILE A 415 -31.93 6.07 -21.70
N THR A 416 -32.75 5.18 -22.26
CA THR A 416 -33.40 4.08 -21.53
C THR A 416 -32.81 2.73 -21.91
N GLY A 417 -32.67 1.81 -20.96
CA GLY A 417 -32.16 0.46 -21.21
C GLY A 417 -30.64 0.28 -21.04
N GLN A 418 -30.00 1.26 -20.39
CA GLN A 418 -28.63 1.24 -19.88
C GLN A 418 -28.65 1.87 -18.46
N GLY A 419 -27.50 2.23 -17.90
CA GLY A 419 -27.39 2.97 -16.63
C GLY A 419 -28.14 4.33 -16.58
N ALA A 420 -27.88 5.14 -15.56
CA ALA A 420 -28.54 6.43 -15.35
C ALA A 420 -28.01 7.52 -16.33
N THR A 421 -28.32 7.37 -17.62
CA THR A 421 -27.72 8.13 -18.71
C THR A 421 -28.56 9.34 -19.13
N SER A 422 -27.93 10.51 -19.21
CA SER A 422 -28.52 11.78 -19.67
C SER A 422 -27.54 12.58 -20.50
N TRP A 423 -28.02 13.50 -21.34
CA TRP A 423 -27.14 14.35 -22.16
C TRP A 423 -27.69 15.76 -22.33
N ILE A 424 -26.76 16.70 -22.54
CA ILE A 424 -27.03 18.07 -22.96
C ILE A 424 -26.29 18.36 -24.27
N ARG A 425 -26.82 19.28 -25.09
CA ARG A 425 -26.30 19.61 -26.40
C ARG A 425 -26.35 21.11 -26.68
N PHE A 426 -25.32 21.61 -27.37
CA PHE A 426 -25.16 23.00 -27.79
C PHE A 426 -24.20 23.08 -29.00
N ALA A 427 -24.09 24.25 -29.63
CA ALA A 427 -23.10 24.52 -30.68
C ALA A 427 -21.89 25.26 -30.10
N THR A 428 -20.68 24.96 -30.59
CA THR A 428 -19.42 25.58 -30.13
C THR A 428 -18.62 26.22 -31.26
N ALA A 429 -17.91 27.30 -30.95
CA ALA A 429 -16.90 27.91 -31.83
C ALA A 429 -15.51 27.26 -31.63
N ALA A 430 -14.60 27.47 -32.58
CA ALA A 430 -13.24 26.93 -32.51
C ALA A 430 -12.48 27.44 -31.27
N GLY A 431 -12.09 26.52 -30.38
CA GLY A 431 -11.36 26.82 -29.16
C GLY A 431 -12.24 27.36 -28.03
N GLU A 432 -13.57 27.38 -28.18
CA GLU A 432 -14.50 27.78 -27.12
C GLU A 432 -14.37 26.86 -25.91
N GLN A 433 -14.33 27.44 -24.71
CA GLN A 433 -14.32 26.70 -23.45
C GLN A 433 -15.72 26.65 -22.87
N VAL A 434 -16.15 25.44 -22.48
CA VAL A 434 -17.39 25.20 -21.73
C VAL A 434 -17.01 24.65 -20.37
N THR A 435 -17.55 25.25 -19.31
CA THR A 435 -17.30 24.87 -17.91
C THR A 435 -18.52 24.16 -17.34
N LEU A 436 -18.29 22.98 -16.77
CA LEU A 436 -19.27 22.21 -16.01
C LEU A 436 -18.81 22.17 -14.55
N LYS A 437 -19.63 22.67 -13.64
CA LYS A 437 -19.41 22.58 -12.19
C LYS A 437 -20.36 21.54 -11.61
N ILE A 438 -19.87 20.61 -10.79
CA ILE A 438 -20.67 19.52 -10.20
C ILE A 438 -20.41 19.50 -8.70
N GLY A 439 -21.45 19.48 -7.88
CA GLY A 439 -21.38 19.09 -6.47
C GLY A 439 -22.18 17.81 -6.22
N THR A 440 -21.72 17.04 -5.23
CA THR A 440 -22.31 15.76 -4.84
C THR A 440 -22.68 15.77 -3.35
N SER A 441 -23.52 14.83 -2.94
CA SER A 441 -23.97 14.64 -1.55
C SER A 441 -24.53 13.22 -1.39
N PHE A 442 -24.32 12.58 -0.23
CA PHE A 442 -25.04 11.36 0.12
C PHE A 442 -26.36 11.67 0.86
N ILE A 443 -26.62 12.93 1.21
CA ILE A 443 -27.80 13.35 1.98
C ILE A 443 -28.97 13.77 1.06
N SER A 444 -28.76 14.70 0.11
CA SER A 444 -29.85 15.17 -0.79
C SER A 444 -29.35 16.04 -1.95
N VAL A 445 -30.18 16.22 -2.98
CA VAL A 445 -29.92 17.20 -4.08
C VAL A 445 -29.72 18.62 -3.54
N ALA A 446 -30.50 19.03 -2.55
CA ALA A 446 -30.38 20.35 -1.93
C ALA A 446 -29.02 20.52 -1.22
N GLN A 447 -28.51 19.46 -0.59
CA GLN A 447 -27.19 19.48 0.01
C GLN A 447 -26.07 19.40 -1.04
N ALA A 448 -26.24 18.64 -2.13
CA ALA A 448 -25.29 18.66 -3.26
C ALA A 448 -25.14 20.06 -3.86
N ALA A 449 -26.24 20.80 -4.00
CA ALA A 449 -26.23 22.20 -4.41
C ALA A 449 -25.57 23.12 -3.36
N ALA A 450 -25.78 22.86 -2.07
CA ALA A 450 -25.14 23.59 -0.99
C ALA A 450 -23.62 23.36 -0.96
N ASN A 451 -23.15 22.12 -1.14
CA ASN A 451 -21.74 21.77 -1.23
C ASN A 451 -21.07 22.49 -2.42
N LEU A 452 -21.70 22.45 -3.60
CA LEU A 452 -21.23 23.19 -4.79
C LEU A 452 -21.13 24.70 -4.52
N GLY A 453 -22.12 25.28 -3.84
CA GLY A 453 -22.14 26.70 -3.48
C GLY A 453 -21.08 27.10 -2.45
N GLN A 454 -20.79 26.22 -1.48
CA GLN A 454 -19.79 26.44 -0.43
C GLN A 454 -18.35 26.32 -0.95
N GLU A 455 -18.06 25.30 -1.76
CA GLU A 455 -16.68 24.98 -2.18
C GLU A 455 -16.27 25.70 -3.45
N VAL A 456 -17.16 25.75 -4.47
CA VAL A 456 -16.87 26.35 -5.77
C VAL A 456 -17.54 27.72 -5.93
N GLY A 457 -18.87 27.78 -5.78
CA GLY A 457 -19.65 29.00 -5.99
C GLY A 457 -19.26 29.75 -7.28
N ALA A 458 -18.87 31.01 -7.14
CA ALA A 458 -18.46 31.88 -8.26
C ALA A 458 -16.99 31.68 -8.72
N LYS A 459 -16.18 30.81 -8.08
CA LYS A 459 -14.77 30.59 -8.44
C LYS A 459 -14.60 30.14 -9.89
N SER A 460 -13.45 30.46 -10.48
CA SER A 460 -13.03 29.97 -11.79
C SER A 460 -12.39 28.57 -11.69
N PHE A 461 -12.26 27.87 -12.82
CA PHE A 461 -11.52 26.60 -12.90
C PHE A 461 -10.10 26.74 -12.34
N ASP A 462 -9.35 27.75 -12.78
CA ASP A 462 -7.95 27.92 -12.37
C ASP A 462 -7.80 28.35 -10.90
N THR A 463 -8.82 29.01 -10.33
CA THR A 463 -8.88 29.27 -8.88
C THR A 463 -9.02 27.97 -8.09
N VAL A 464 -9.96 27.09 -8.47
CA VAL A 464 -10.17 25.80 -7.80
C VAL A 464 -8.92 24.91 -7.92
N LYS A 465 -8.31 24.88 -9.11
CA LYS A 465 -7.05 24.18 -9.37
C LYS A 465 -5.92 24.64 -8.44
N GLU A 466 -5.77 25.96 -8.28
CA GLU A 466 -4.73 26.55 -7.43
C GLU A 466 -4.98 26.30 -5.93
N GLU A 467 -6.23 26.40 -5.48
CA GLU A 467 -6.61 26.10 -4.08
C GLU A 467 -6.37 24.61 -3.73
N ALA A 468 -6.72 23.69 -4.64
CA ALA A 468 -6.43 22.26 -4.49
C ALA A 468 -4.91 21.99 -4.47
N ALA A 469 -4.15 22.66 -5.34
CA ALA A 469 -2.70 22.54 -5.39
C ALA A 469 -2.03 23.06 -4.12
N ALA A 470 -2.45 24.22 -3.60
CA ALA A 470 -1.96 24.79 -2.34
C ALA A 470 -2.30 23.90 -1.13
N THR A 471 -3.45 23.22 -1.16
CA THR A 471 -3.84 22.23 -0.14
C THR A 471 -2.87 21.03 -0.17
N TRP A 472 -2.55 20.51 -1.36
CA TRP A 472 -1.55 19.45 -1.51
C TRP A 472 -0.14 19.91 -1.14
N ASP A 473 0.32 21.09 -1.56
CA ASP A 473 1.64 21.62 -1.16
C ASP A 473 1.77 21.78 0.36
N THR A 474 0.67 22.06 1.06
CA THR A 474 0.64 22.14 2.52
C THR A 474 0.77 20.75 3.15
N ALA A 475 0.09 19.74 2.61
CA ALA A 475 0.20 18.36 3.07
C ALA A 475 1.60 17.78 2.77
N LEU A 476 2.02 17.81 1.50
CA LEU A 476 3.32 17.34 1.02
C LEU A 476 4.47 18.10 1.70
N GLY A 477 4.31 19.42 1.92
CA GLY A 477 5.29 20.28 2.58
C GLY A 477 5.52 19.99 4.07
N LYS A 478 4.74 19.08 4.69
CA LYS A 478 5.06 18.51 6.01
C LYS A 478 6.38 17.75 5.99
N VAL A 479 6.87 17.27 4.84
CA VAL A 479 8.24 16.77 4.68
C VAL A 479 8.89 17.40 3.44
N ARG A 480 10.09 17.96 3.59
CA ARG A 480 10.91 18.43 2.46
C ARG A 480 12.21 17.64 2.36
N ILE A 481 12.39 16.94 1.25
CA ILE A 481 13.64 16.26 0.91
C ILE A 481 14.54 17.17 0.06
N GLU A 482 15.87 17.07 0.26
CA GLU A 482 16.88 17.86 -0.44
C GLU A 482 18.01 16.95 -0.94
N GLY A 483 18.57 17.25 -2.12
CA GLY A 483 19.62 16.44 -2.75
C GLY A 483 19.11 15.17 -3.45
N ALA A 484 17.83 15.12 -3.81
CA ALA A 484 17.20 14.02 -4.55
C ALA A 484 17.20 14.28 -6.08
N SER A 485 17.17 13.20 -6.88
CA SER A 485 16.89 13.28 -8.32
C SER A 485 15.42 13.64 -8.58
N GLY A 486 15.08 14.12 -9.79
CA GLY A 486 13.69 14.42 -10.15
C GLY A 486 12.76 13.21 -10.06
N ASP A 487 13.28 12.01 -10.33
CA ASP A 487 12.56 10.74 -10.12
C ASP A 487 12.33 10.44 -8.64
N ASN A 488 13.34 10.60 -7.79
CA ASN A 488 13.19 10.43 -6.34
C ASN A 488 12.24 11.47 -5.73
N MET A 489 12.23 12.72 -6.23
CA MET A 489 11.21 13.71 -5.88
C MET A 489 9.82 13.21 -6.28
N THR A 490 9.68 12.68 -7.51
CA THR A 490 8.41 12.15 -8.02
C THR A 490 7.92 10.96 -7.19
N THR A 491 8.80 9.99 -6.93
CA THR A 491 8.52 8.81 -6.10
C THR A 491 8.15 9.20 -4.67
N PHE A 492 8.92 10.08 -4.02
CA PHE A 492 8.64 10.50 -2.64
C PHE A 492 7.31 11.23 -2.50
N TYR A 493 7.04 12.25 -3.32
CA TYR A 493 5.80 13.02 -3.22
C TYR A 493 4.59 12.28 -3.78
N SER A 494 4.76 11.33 -4.71
CA SER A 494 3.66 10.45 -5.15
C SER A 494 3.27 9.41 -4.10
N ASN A 495 4.24 8.83 -3.37
CA ASN A 495 3.94 8.02 -2.18
C ASN A 495 3.27 8.88 -1.10
N MET A 496 3.79 10.06 -0.80
CA MET A 496 3.19 10.96 0.19
C MET A 496 1.79 11.46 -0.22
N TYR A 497 1.49 11.54 -1.52
CA TYR A 497 0.13 11.76 -2.03
C TYR A 497 -0.80 10.58 -1.71
N ARG A 498 -0.42 9.35 -2.07
CA ARG A 498 -1.23 8.15 -1.81
C ARG A 498 -1.48 7.90 -0.32
N ALA A 499 -0.46 8.05 0.51
CA ALA A 499 -0.54 7.96 1.97
C ALA A 499 -1.44 9.03 2.63
N PHE A 500 -1.95 10.00 1.85
CA PHE A 500 -2.91 11.02 2.26
C PHE A 500 -4.21 10.98 1.42
N MET A 501 -4.48 9.90 0.67
CA MET A 501 -5.77 9.69 -0.03
C MET A 501 -6.85 9.11 0.89
N TYR A 502 -6.48 8.18 1.78
CA TYR A 502 -7.42 7.35 2.57
C TYR A 502 -7.18 7.46 4.09
N PRO A 503 -8.20 7.33 4.94
CA PRO A 503 -9.62 7.17 4.60
C PRO A 503 -10.22 8.42 3.93
N ASN A 504 -11.35 8.25 3.26
CA ASN A 504 -12.11 9.33 2.62
C ASN A 504 -13.10 9.98 3.59
N ASN A 505 -13.25 11.31 3.52
CA ASN A 505 -14.31 12.04 4.21
C ASN A 505 -15.70 11.57 3.73
N ARG A 506 -16.63 11.31 4.65
CA ARG A 506 -18.04 10.98 4.35
C ARG A 506 -19.02 12.07 4.84
N SER A 507 -18.51 13.23 5.24
CA SER A 507 -19.20 14.21 6.07
C SER A 507 -19.27 15.60 5.45
N GLU A 508 -20.49 16.14 5.42
CA GLU A 508 -20.90 17.32 4.68
C GLU A 508 -21.28 18.47 5.65
N MET A 509 -21.16 19.73 5.20
CA MET A 509 -21.55 20.90 6.01
C MET A 509 -23.02 21.29 5.74
N VAL A 510 -23.92 20.75 6.57
CA VAL A 510 -25.37 20.91 6.47
C VAL A 510 -25.83 22.06 7.37
N GLY A 511 -26.09 23.22 6.77
CA GLY A 511 -26.59 24.40 7.50
C GLY A 511 -25.63 24.92 8.58
N GLY A 512 -24.31 24.78 8.36
CA GLY A 512 -23.27 25.19 9.31
C GLY A 512 -22.90 24.13 10.36
N VAL A 513 -23.52 22.95 10.35
CA VAL A 513 -23.18 21.81 11.22
C VAL A 513 -22.64 20.67 10.36
N ARG A 514 -21.55 20.02 10.80
CA ARG A 514 -21.04 18.82 10.13
C ARG A 514 -22.00 17.65 10.37
N ARG A 515 -22.42 16.98 9.30
CA ARG A 515 -23.30 15.81 9.32
C ARG A 515 -22.86 14.78 8.30
N TYR A 516 -23.31 13.55 8.45
CA TYR A 516 -23.10 12.48 7.46
C TYR A 516 -24.32 11.57 7.38
N LEU A 517 -24.56 10.98 6.20
CA LEU A 517 -25.44 9.81 6.07
C LEU A 517 -24.61 8.57 6.42
N SER A 518 -24.97 7.88 7.51
CA SER A 518 -24.25 6.69 7.96
C SER A 518 -24.47 5.51 7.00
N PRO A 519 -23.41 4.87 6.49
CA PRO A 519 -23.53 3.67 5.67
C PRO A 519 -23.87 2.41 6.51
N TYR A 520 -23.98 2.54 7.84
CA TYR A 520 -24.25 1.42 8.75
C TYR A 520 -25.72 1.32 9.18
N ASP A 521 -26.41 2.45 9.35
CA ASP A 521 -27.82 2.52 9.77
C ASP A 521 -28.74 3.29 8.79
N ASN A 522 -28.18 3.90 7.73
CA ASN A 522 -28.88 4.73 6.75
C ASN A 522 -29.63 5.94 7.33
N THR A 523 -29.15 6.49 8.46
CA THR A 523 -29.66 7.72 9.06
C THR A 523 -28.63 8.84 9.05
N VAL A 524 -29.11 10.09 9.11
CA VAL A 524 -28.24 11.28 9.13
C VAL A 524 -27.92 11.63 10.58
N HIS A 525 -26.62 11.70 10.90
CA HIS A 525 -26.10 12.05 12.23
C HIS A 525 -25.34 13.37 12.20
N ASP A 526 -25.26 14.03 13.35
CA ASP A 526 -24.31 15.12 13.58
C ASP A 526 -22.90 14.55 13.84
N GLY A 527 -21.85 15.30 13.48
CA GLY A 527 -20.45 14.91 13.66
C GLY A 527 -19.77 14.53 12.35
N GLN A 528 -18.70 13.75 12.44
CA GLN A 528 -17.89 13.31 11.30
C GLN A 528 -17.84 11.78 11.16
N MET A 529 -17.51 11.34 9.97
CA MET A 529 -17.46 9.95 9.50
C MET A 529 -16.40 9.86 8.40
N TYR A 530 -15.63 8.78 8.43
CA TYR A 530 -14.60 8.45 7.45
C TYR A 530 -14.76 6.99 7.02
N VAL A 531 -14.56 6.72 5.74
CA VAL A 531 -14.80 5.42 5.08
C VAL A 531 -13.62 5.06 4.17
N ASN A 532 -13.71 3.94 3.44
CA ASN A 532 -12.69 3.50 2.46
C ASN A 532 -11.32 3.27 3.12
N ASN A 533 -11.24 2.24 3.97
CA ASN A 533 -10.03 1.93 4.74
C ASN A 533 -10.02 0.47 5.21
N GLY A 534 -8.93 -0.24 4.93
CA GLY A 534 -8.56 -1.46 5.63
C GLY A 534 -7.60 -1.19 6.78
N PHE A 535 -7.94 -1.64 7.98
CA PHE A 535 -7.04 -1.46 9.13
C PHE A 535 -5.91 -2.47 9.18
N TRP A 536 -6.09 -3.64 8.57
CA TRP A 536 -5.05 -4.66 8.45
C TRP A 536 -3.81 -4.05 7.79
N ASP A 537 -4.02 -3.36 6.68
CA ASP A 537 -3.02 -2.61 5.91
C ASP A 537 -2.61 -1.34 6.68
N THR A 538 -3.52 -0.37 6.77
CA THR A 538 -3.17 1.02 7.17
C THR A 538 -2.62 1.16 8.60
N SER A 539 -2.90 0.23 9.53
CA SER A 539 -2.39 0.29 10.91
C SER A 539 -0.87 0.29 11.00
N ARG A 540 -0.19 -0.35 10.02
CA ARG A 540 1.25 -0.60 9.99
C ARG A 540 2.08 0.68 9.86
N ALA A 541 1.71 1.54 8.90
CA ALA A 541 2.48 2.74 8.56
C ALA A 541 1.63 4.02 8.40
N VAL A 542 0.41 3.94 7.84
CA VAL A 542 -0.41 5.14 7.53
C VAL A 542 -0.84 5.87 8.80
N TRP A 543 -1.47 5.18 9.76
CA TRP A 543 -1.88 5.82 11.03
C TRP A 543 -0.68 6.35 11.84
N PRO A 544 0.44 5.62 11.98
CA PRO A 544 1.68 6.17 12.53
C PRO A 544 2.22 7.43 11.80
N LEU A 545 2.05 7.54 10.48
CA LEU A 545 2.47 8.69 9.69
C LEU A 545 1.56 9.90 9.97
N TYR A 546 0.25 9.69 10.03
CA TYR A 546 -0.71 10.72 10.46
C TYR A 546 -0.43 11.17 11.90
N ASN A 547 -0.17 10.25 12.83
CA ASN A 547 0.16 10.58 14.22
C ASN A 547 1.44 11.42 14.36
N LEU A 548 2.38 11.34 13.40
CA LEU A 548 3.61 12.13 13.39
C LEU A 548 3.43 13.48 12.66
N LEU A 549 2.86 13.47 11.46
CA LEU A 549 2.85 14.63 10.56
C LEU A 549 1.54 15.43 10.61
N ALA A 550 0.41 14.79 10.93
CA ALA A 550 -0.92 15.40 10.94
C ALA A 550 -1.80 14.95 12.13
N PRO A 551 -1.30 15.02 13.39
CA PRO A 551 -1.99 14.47 14.56
C PRO A 551 -3.39 15.03 14.78
N THR A 552 -3.64 16.31 14.45
CA THR A 552 -4.99 16.90 14.54
C THR A 552 -5.95 16.17 13.61
N ARG A 553 -5.58 15.97 12.34
CA ARG A 553 -6.39 15.24 11.37
C ARG A 553 -6.51 13.76 11.70
N SER A 554 -5.47 13.15 12.26
CA SER A 554 -5.52 11.77 12.75
C SER A 554 -6.67 11.59 13.75
N GLY A 555 -6.78 12.50 14.74
CA GLY A 555 -7.88 12.49 15.70
C GLY A 555 -9.26 12.69 15.05
N GLU A 556 -9.39 13.62 14.11
CA GLU A 556 -10.65 13.83 13.37
C GLU A 556 -11.10 12.57 12.58
N MET A 557 -10.15 11.89 11.95
CA MET A 557 -10.42 10.64 11.22
C MET A 557 -10.80 9.51 12.18
N LEU A 558 -10.03 9.31 13.26
CA LEU A 558 -10.32 8.28 14.27
C LEU A 558 -11.67 8.51 14.98
N ASP A 559 -12.06 9.76 15.24
CA ASP A 559 -13.38 10.08 15.79
C ASP A 559 -14.51 9.68 14.82
N GLY A 560 -14.30 9.85 13.51
CA GLY A 560 -15.20 9.32 12.48
C GLY A 560 -15.34 7.79 12.53
N ILE A 561 -14.25 7.07 12.76
CA ILE A 561 -14.24 5.60 12.93
C ILE A 561 -14.93 5.19 14.26
N VAL A 562 -14.80 5.99 15.32
CA VAL A 562 -15.57 5.80 16.57
C VAL A 562 -17.07 6.08 16.36
N ASN A 563 -17.43 6.99 15.47
CA ASN A 563 -18.83 7.21 15.09
C ASN A 563 -19.38 6.03 14.27
N ALA A 564 -18.56 5.35 13.45
CA ALA A 564 -18.92 4.06 12.85
C ALA A 564 -19.24 3.00 13.92
N TYR A 565 -18.43 2.91 14.99
CA TYR A 565 -18.74 2.05 16.15
C TYR A 565 -20.09 2.40 16.80
N LYS A 566 -20.39 3.69 16.99
CA LYS A 566 -21.66 4.16 17.58
C LYS A 566 -22.88 3.82 16.71
N ASN A 567 -22.75 3.83 15.37
CA ASN A 567 -23.85 3.48 14.45
C ASN A 567 -24.00 1.95 14.25
N PHE A 568 -22.89 1.21 14.17
CA PHE A 568 -22.88 -0.21 13.80
C PHE A 568 -22.87 -1.17 15.02
N GLY A 569 -22.56 -0.63 16.21
CA GLY A 569 -22.34 -1.36 17.46
C GLY A 569 -20.97 -2.06 17.56
N TRP A 570 -20.16 -1.96 16.51
CA TRP A 570 -18.83 -2.58 16.34
C TRP A 570 -17.98 -1.67 15.44
N THR A 571 -16.67 -1.62 15.67
CA THR A 571 -15.77 -0.89 14.78
C THR A 571 -15.50 -1.74 13.53
N PRO A 572 -15.64 -1.21 12.30
CA PRO A 572 -15.37 -1.98 11.09
C PRO A 572 -13.88 -2.34 10.96
N ARG A 573 -13.58 -3.58 10.56
CA ARG A 573 -12.21 -4.05 10.25
C ARG A 573 -11.74 -3.57 8.86
N TRP A 574 -12.68 -3.59 7.90
CA TRP A 574 -12.62 -2.89 6.62
C TRP A 574 -13.91 -2.10 6.41
N THR A 575 -13.80 -0.96 5.74
CA THR A 575 -14.94 -0.11 5.39
C THR A 575 -14.89 0.36 3.93
N GLY A 576 -16.00 0.27 3.19
CA GLY A 576 -16.08 0.65 1.77
C GLY A 576 -17.49 0.69 1.16
N PRO A 577 -18.38 1.63 1.56
CA PRO A 577 -18.31 2.49 2.74
C PRO A 577 -18.97 1.87 3.98
N GLY A 578 -19.72 0.77 3.80
CA GLY A 578 -20.22 -0.05 4.90
C GLY A 578 -19.15 -1.04 5.39
N SER A 579 -19.47 -1.83 6.42
CA SER A 579 -18.53 -2.83 6.96
C SER A 579 -18.43 -4.06 6.06
N ILE A 580 -17.21 -4.38 5.64
CA ILE A 580 -16.89 -5.53 4.78
C ILE A 580 -16.28 -6.65 5.63
N ASP A 581 -16.55 -7.91 5.30
CA ASP A 581 -16.03 -9.07 6.04
C ASP A 581 -14.61 -9.49 5.58
N ILE A 582 -13.66 -8.57 5.71
CA ILE A 582 -12.28 -8.69 5.23
C ILE A 582 -11.38 -7.76 6.08
N MET A 583 -10.04 -7.82 6.12
CA MET A 583 -9.15 -8.97 6.00
C MET A 583 -9.26 -9.81 7.30
N VAL A 584 -8.15 -10.00 8.03
CA VAL A 584 -8.07 -10.62 9.36
C VAL A 584 -7.72 -9.59 10.45
N GLY A 585 -7.84 -9.97 11.73
CA GLY A 585 -7.43 -9.14 12.88
C GLY A 585 -8.35 -7.93 13.16
N THR A 586 -8.19 -7.30 14.33
CA THR A 586 -8.95 -6.09 14.71
C THR A 586 -8.07 -4.85 14.76
N ASN A 587 -7.26 -4.66 13.71
CA ASN A 587 -6.16 -3.68 13.60
C ASN A 587 -6.52 -2.19 13.81
N GLN A 588 -7.81 -1.84 13.85
CA GLN A 588 -8.26 -0.56 14.41
C GLN A 588 -7.82 -0.36 15.86
N ASP A 589 -7.70 -1.45 16.63
CA ASP A 589 -7.27 -1.43 18.03
C ASP A 589 -5.82 -0.90 18.14
N LEU A 590 -4.95 -1.29 17.21
CA LEU A 590 -3.59 -0.73 17.08
C LEU A 590 -3.61 0.74 16.67
N ALA A 591 -4.45 1.15 15.72
CA ALA A 591 -4.52 2.55 15.27
C ALA A 591 -4.95 3.49 16.41
N PHE A 592 -5.98 3.12 17.18
CA PHE A 592 -6.41 3.88 18.37
C PHE A 592 -5.32 3.92 19.45
N ALA A 593 -4.69 2.78 19.75
CA ALA A 593 -3.63 2.70 20.74
C ALA A 593 -2.41 3.54 20.34
N ASP A 594 -1.96 3.46 19.09
CA ASP A 594 -0.82 4.23 18.56
C ASP A 594 -1.05 5.74 18.66
N ALA A 595 -2.22 6.20 18.25
CA ALA A 595 -2.63 7.60 18.36
C ALA A 595 -2.68 8.06 19.82
N TYR A 596 -3.27 7.26 20.71
CA TYR A 596 -3.32 7.58 22.12
C TYR A 596 -1.92 7.59 22.77
N MET A 597 -1.06 6.63 22.48
CA MET A 597 0.30 6.59 23.03
C MET A 597 1.20 7.72 22.49
N LYS A 598 0.90 8.26 21.30
CA LYS A 598 1.63 9.40 20.69
C LYS A 598 1.04 10.78 21.01
N GLY A 599 -0.06 10.84 21.78
CA GLY A 599 -0.59 12.11 22.32
C GLY A 599 -1.78 12.70 21.56
N VAL A 600 -2.31 12.02 20.53
CA VAL A 600 -3.56 12.40 19.86
C VAL A 600 -4.73 12.20 20.84
N ARG A 601 -5.58 13.21 21.03
CA ARG A 601 -6.67 13.20 22.05
C ARG A 601 -7.99 13.77 21.57
N ASN A 602 -8.05 14.35 20.36
CA ASN A 602 -9.23 14.98 19.79
C ASN A 602 -10.17 13.98 19.09
N PHE A 603 -10.44 12.85 19.77
CA PHE A 603 -11.43 11.84 19.42
C PHE A 603 -12.03 11.26 20.70
N ASP A 604 -13.20 10.64 20.62
CA ASP A 604 -13.82 9.93 21.74
C ASP A 604 -13.05 8.63 22.07
N TYR A 605 -11.89 8.79 22.74
CA TYR A 605 -10.98 7.70 23.06
C TYR A 605 -11.52 6.75 24.13
N GLN A 606 -12.51 7.17 24.93
CA GLN A 606 -13.24 6.27 25.83
C GLN A 606 -14.13 5.29 25.04
N ALA A 607 -14.91 5.77 24.07
CA ALA A 607 -15.69 4.89 23.20
C ALA A 607 -14.80 4.05 22.28
N ALA A 608 -13.67 4.59 21.82
CA ALA A 608 -12.65 3.81 21.11
C ALA A 608 -12.17 2.63 21.97
N TYR A 609 -11.72 2.87 23.20
CA TYR A 609 -11.25 1.82 24.10
C TYR A 609 -12.33 0.78 24.42
N ALA A 610 -13.57 1.22 24.66
CA ALA A 610 -14.70 0.32 24.86
C ALA A 610 -14.95 -0.58 23.64
N SER A 611 -14.82 -0.05 22.42
CA SER A 611 -14.90 -0.84 21.19
C SER A 611 -13.79 -1.89 21.08
N MET A 612 -12.56 -1.54 21.49
CA MET A 612 -11.41 -2.45 21.45
C MET A 612 -11.56 -3.61 22.45
N VAL A 613 -11.99 -3.31 23.68
CA VAL A 613 -12.30 -4.34 24.68
C VAL A 613 -13.43 -5.25 24.17
N LYS A 614 -14.48 -4.70 23.55
CA LYS A 614 -15.57 -5.48 22.94
C LYS A 614 -15.07 -6.40 21.82
N ASN A 615 -14.24 -5.88 20.90
CA ASN A 615 -13.59 -6.63 19.82
C ASN A 615 -12.85 -7.87 20.34
N ALA A 616 -12.19 -7.74 21.49
CA ALA A 616 -11.32 -8.75 22.09
C ALA A 616 -11.94 -9.57 23.24
N SER A 617 -13.24 -9.40 23.54
CA SER A 617 -13.90 -10.11 24.65
C SER A 617 -15.30 -10.67 24.36
N THR A 618 -15.92 -10.30 23.23
CA THR A 618 -17.35 -10.54 22.98
C THR A 618 -17.58 -11.30 21.67
N TYR A 619 -18.37 -12.37 21.71
CA TYR A 619 -18.78 -13.08 20.49
C TYR A 619 -19.95 -12.38 19.77
N SER A 620 -19.75 -12.03 18.49
CA SER A 620 -20.74 -11.30 17.68
C SER A 620 -21.71 -12.19 16.89
N GLY A 621 -21.31 -13.42 16.55
CA GLY A 621 -22.02 -14.30 15.62
C GLY A 621 -22.04 -13.86 14.15
N ALA A 622 -21.42 -12.72 13.80
CA ALA A 622 -21.42 -12.15 12.45
C ALA A 622 -19.99 -11.90 11.96
N GLY A 623 -19.63 -12.38 10.77
CA GLY A 623 -18.24 -12.38 10.28
C GLY A 623 -17.56 -11.00 10.26
N ASN A 624 -18.31 -9.97 9.86
CA ASN A 624 -17.81 -8.59 9.80
C ASN A 624 -17.77 -7.83 11.15
N LYS A 625 -18.03 -8.51 12.28
CA LYS A 625 -18.11 -7.88 13.62
C LYS A 625 -17.15 -8.52 14.61
N GLY A 626 -16.17 -7.74 15.09
CA GLY A 626 -15.17 -8.20 16.07
C GLY A 626 -14.23 -9.27 15.51
N ARG A 627 -13.64 -10.07 16.41
CA ARG A 627 -12.75 -11.18 16.05
C ARG A 627 -13.53 -12.44 15.68
N LYS A 628 -13.15 -13.09 14.58
CA LYS A 628 -13.71 -14.39 14.21
C LYS A 628 -13.21 -15.48 15.16
N ALA A 629 -14.02 -16.51 15.37
CA ALA A 629 -13.74 -17.65 16.25
C ALA A 629 -13.47 -17.32 17.75
N ILE A 630 -13.73 -16.09 18.20
CA ILE A 630 -13.49 -15.65 19.59
C ILE A 630 -14.26 -16.48 20.64
N GLN A 631 -15.33 -17.16 20.26
CA GLN A 631 -16.09 -18.03 21.16
C GLN A 631 -15.31 -19.24 21.69
N THR A 632 -14.12 -19.52 21.16
CA THR A 632 -13.17 -20.53 21.69
C THR A 632 -11.74 -20.01 21.76
N SER A 633 -11.31 -19.11 20.86
CA SER A 633 -9.90 -18.72 20.79
C SER A 633 -9.39 -17.96 22.00
N VAL A 634 -10.26 -17.18 22.67
CA VAL A 634 -9.90 -16.38 23.87
C VAL A 634 -9.51 -17.25 25.07
N PHE A 635 -10.04 -18.48 25.15
CA PHE A 635 -9.75 -19.46 26.20
C PHE A 635 -8.55 -20.35 25.82
N LYS A 636 -8.41 -20.68 24.52
CA LYS A 636 -7.34 -21.54 24.01
C LYS A 636 -6.02 -20.81 23.74
N GLY A 637 -6.04 -19.48 23.64
CA GLY A 637 -4.89 -18.65 23.23
C GLY A 637 -4.50 -18.81 21.76
N TYR A 638 -5.40 -19.32 20.91
CA TYR A 638 -5.23 -19.37 19.45
C TYR A 638 -6.55 -19.68 18.72
N VAL A 639 -6.68 -19.21 17.48
CA VAL A 639 -7.73 -19.66 16.55
C VAL A 639 -7.33 -21.00 15.94
N ALA A 640 -8.24 -21.98 16.02
CA ALA A 640 -8.00 -23.33 15.53
C ALA A 640 -8.31 -23.45 14.02
N THR A 641 -7.44 -24.16 13.28
CA THR A 641 -7.52 -24.27 11.80
C THR A 641 -8.66 -25.17 11.31
N ASP A 642 -9.19 -26.06 12.15
CA ASP A 642 -10.42 -26.82 11.88
C ASP A 642 -11.70 -25.99 12.14
N VAL A 643 -11.59 -24.82 12.75
CA VAL A 643 -12.72 -23.89 13.01
C VAL A 643 -12.76 -22.74 11.99
N LEU A 644 -11.60 -22.22 11.59
CA LEU A 644 -11.48 -21.10 10.66
C LEU A 644 -10.21 -21.22 9.79
N GLY A 645 -10.30 -20.81 8.52
CA GLY A 645 -9.11 -20.54 7.70
C GLY A 645 -8.30 -19.35 8.24
N GLU A 646 -7.08 -19.16 7.73
CA GLU A 646 -6.20 -18.05 8.09
C GLU A 646 -5.92 -17.96 9.61
N SER A 647 -6.06 -19.08 10.33
CA SER A 647 -6.15 -19.12 11.79
C SER A 647 -4.88 -18.68 12.51
N ALA A 648 -3.71 -18.90 11.91
CA ALA A 648 -2.45 -18.38 12.41
C ALA A 648 -2.34 -16.87 12.19
N ALA A 649 -2.75 -16.35 11.03
CA ALA A 649 -2.78 -14.92 10.80
C ALA A 649 -3.72 -14.20 11.78
N TRP A 650 -4.93 -14.72 12.01
CA TRP A 650 -5.84 -14.22 13.05
C TRP A 650 -5.18 -14.17 14.44
N THR A 651 -4.59 -15.28 14.88
CA THR A 651 -3.94 -15.36 16.21
C THR A 651 -2.76 -14.39 16.35
N LEU A 652 -1.96 -14.23 15.30
CA LEU A 652 -0.77 -13.38 15.30
C LEU A 652 -1.15 -11.89 15.26
N GLU A 653 -2.16 -11.50 14.48
CA GLU A 653 -2.71 -10.14 14.49
C GLU A 653 -3.43 -9.84 15.81
N ASP A 654 -4.22 -10.76 16.34
CA ASP A 654 -4.92 -10.60 17.63
C ASP A 654 -3.93 -10.39 18.79
N ALA A 655 -2.78 -11.07 18.78
CA ALA A 655 -1.71 -10.86 19.77
C ALA A 655 -1.09 -9.45 19.70
N ASN A 656 -0.97 -8.86 18.50
CA ASN A 656 -0.54 -7.46 18.33
C ASN A 656 -1.64 -6.49 18.81
N ASN A 657 -2.90 -6.75 18.44
CA ASN A 657 -4.04 -5.95 18.89
C ASN A 657 -4.21 -5.98 20.42
N ASN A 658 -4.00 -7.13 21.06
CA ASN A 658 -3.98 -7.29 22.52
C ASN A 658 -2.90 -6.41 23.18
N PHE A 659 -1.72 -6.25 22.56
CA PHE A 659 -0.71 -5.30 23.03
C PHE A 659 -1.21 -3.85 22.94
N GLY A 660 -1.87 -3.46 21.84
CA GLY A 660 -2.50 -2.14 21.71
C GLY A 660 -3.51 -1.85 22.81
N ILE A 661 -4.42 -2.80 23.08
CA ILE A 661 -5.41 -2.72 24.17
C ILE A 661 -4.71 -2.60 25.53
N ALA A 662 -3.67 -3.39 25.78
CA ALA A 662 -2.93 -3.36 27.04
C ALA A 662 -2.21 -2.01 27.28
N GLN A 663 -1.65 -1.42 26.23
CA GLN A 663 -0.95 -0.14 26.28
C GLN A 663 -1.93 1.02 26.56
N MET A 664 -3.01 1.11 25.78
CA MET A 664 -4.02 2.16 25.94
C MET A 664 -4.80 2.01 27.25
N GLY A 665 -5.19 0.80 27.63
CA GLY A 665 -5.88 0.51 28.88
C GLY A 665 -5.04 0.87 30.10
N GLY A 666 -3.74 0.52 30.10
CA GLY A 666 -2.81 0.90 31.16
C GLY A 666 -2.66 2.42 31.29
N ALA A 667 -2.63 3.15 30.16
CA ALA A 667 -2.54 4.60 30.12
C ALA A 667 -3.86 5.33 30.44
N LEU A 668 -5.00 4.61 30.44
CA LEU A 668 -6.32 5.10 30.86
C LEU A 668 -6.68 4.70 32.31
N GLY A 669 -5.90 3.81 32.94
CA GLY A 669 -6.13 3.32 34.30
C GLY A 669 -6.94 2.02 34.42
N PHE A 670 -7.27 1.37 33.29
CA PHE A 670 -7.90 0.05 33.25
C PHE A 670 -6.87 -1.05 33.50
N SER A 671 -6.33 -1.11 34.73
CA SER A 671 -5.18 -1.94 35.09
C SER A 671 -5.43 -3.45 34.99
N GLU A 672 -6.68 -3.90 35.17
CA GLU A 672 -7.04 -5.32 35.08
C GLU A 672 -7.07 -5.79 33.63
N ASP A 673 -7.82 -5.09 32.78
CA ASP A 673 -7.85 -5.30 31.33
C ASP A 673 -6.42 -5.21 30.76
N ALA A 674 -5.63 -4.21 31.19
CA ALA A 674 -4.26 -4.04 30.74
C ALA A 674 -3.33 -5.21 31.13
N ALA A 675 -3.55 -5.86 32.26
CA ALA A 675 -2.80 -7.04 32.67
C ALA A 675 -3.27 -8.33 31.96
N TYR A 676 -4.57 -8.43 31.67
CA TYR A 676 -5.14 -9.54 30.91
C TYR A 676 -4.71 -9.51 29.45
N PHE A 677 -4.93 -8.40 28.74
CA PHE A 677 -4.52 -8.27 27.35
C PHE A 677 -3.00 -8.27 27.17
N ARG A 678 -2.21 -7.88 28.17
CA ARG A 678 -0.74 -8.10 28.16
C ARG A 678 -0.36 -9.57 28.23
N ASN A 679 -1.15 -10.42 28.90
CA ASN A 679 -0.97 -11.87 28.85
C ASN A 679 -1.39 -12.44 27.50
N GLN A 680 -2.58 -12.08 27.00
CA GLN A 680 -3.10 -12.51 25.69
C GLN A 680 -2.27 -11.95 24.50
N ALA A 681 -1.40 -10.98 24.72
CA ALA A 681 -0.42 -10.54 23.73
C ALA A 681 0.75 -11.54 23.53
N LEU A 682 0.82 -12.60 24.35
CA LEU A 682 1.78 -13.71 24.25
C LEU A 682 1.26 -14.90 23.42
N ASP A 683 0.00 -14.89 22.99
CA ASP A 683 -0.69 -15.98 22.29
C ASP A 683 0.05 -16.50 21.05
N TYR A 684 0.82 -15.63 20.38
CA TYR A 684 1.69 -16.00 19.27
C TYR A 684 2.62 -17.18 19.60
N THR A 685 3.05 -17.31 20.87
CA THR A 685 3.90 -18.41 21.34
C THR A 685 3.23 -19.79 21.21
N ASN A 686 1.89 -19.87 21.26
CA ASN A 686 1.17 -21.13 21.08
C ASN A 686 1.33 -21.70 19.68
N LEU A 687 1.49 -20.84 18.67
CA LEU A 687 1.61 -21.27 17.27
C LEU A 687 3.06 -21.51 16.83
N PHE A 688 4.05 -21.17 17.64
CA PHE A 688 5.44 -21.44 17.30
C PHE A 688 5.77 -22.93 17.51
N SER A 689 6.25 -23.61 16.46
CA SER A 689 6.64 -25.03 16.48
C SER A 689 8.17 -25.15 16.42
N PRO A 690 8.87 -25.34 17.56
CA PRO A 690 10.34 -25.34 17.60
C PRO A 690 11.02 -26.41 16.74
N SER A 691 10.33 -27.53 16.48
CA SER A 691 10.86 -28.64 15.67
C SER A 691 11.03 -28.30 14.19
N VAL A 692 10.22 -27.37 13.67
CA VAL A 692 10.33 -26.86 12.29
C VAL A 692 10.87 -25.42 12.24
N GLY A 693 10.82 -24.67 13.35
CA GLY A 693 11.35 -23.31 13.46
C GLY A 693 10.46 -22.24 12.82
N PHE A 694 9.14 -22.42 12.86
CA PHE A 694 8.13 -21.54 12.25
C PHE A 694 6.85 -21.48 13.08
N PHE A 695 6.03 -20.46 12.82
CA PHE A 695 4.60 -20.50 13.17
C PHE A 695 3.86 -21.52 12.32
N ARG A 696 2.79 -22.09 12.87
CA ARG A 696 2.05 -23.21 12.27
C ARG A 696 0.64 -23.29 12.84
N GLY A 697 -0.35 -23.63 12.02
CA GLY A 697 -1.73 -23.81 12.45
C GLY A 697 -1.88 -24.96 13.45
N ARG A 698 -2.80 -24.81 14.39
CA ARG A 698 -3.21 -25.84 15.36
C ARG A 698 -4.69 -26.18 15.19
N GLN A 699 -5.02 -27.45 15.35
CA GLN A 699 -6.38 -27.97 15.41
C GLN A 699 -7.00 -27.72 16.79
N SER A 700 -8.32 -27.84 16.91
CA SER A 700 -9.06 -27.64 18.16
C SER A 700 -8.68 -28.63 19.28
N SER A 701 -8.02 -29.73 18.91
CA SER A 701 -7.43 -30.75 19.79
C SER A 701 -6.02 -30.38 20.32
N GLY A 702 -5.47 -29.24 19.93
CA GLY A 702 -4.10 -28.83 20.23
C GLY A 702 -3.01 -29.43 19.33
N ALA A 703 -3.36 -30.38 18.45
CA ALA A 703 -2.43 -30.95 17.48
C ALA A 703 -2.06 -29.93 16.39
N TRP A 704 -0.82 -29.98 15.88
CA TRP A 704 -0.44 -29.21 14.70
C TRP A 704 -1.23 -29.64 13.45
N ARG A 705 -1.55 -28.70 12.54
CA ARG A 705 -2.28 -28.98 11.29
C ARG A 705 -1.59 -30.04 10.43
N THR A 706 -0.26 -29.98 10.35
CA THR A 706 0.59 -30.88 9.56
C THR A 706 1.52 -31.67 10.47
N THR A 707 2.11 -32.77 9.97
CA THR A 707 3.26 -33.43 10.60
C THR A 707 4.57 -32.75 10.16
N ASP A 708 5.64 -32.83 10.95
CA ASP A 708 6.90 -32.13 10.65
C ASP A 708 7.48 -32.49 9.27
N ALA A 709 7.33 -33.74 8.84
CA ALA A 709 7.73 -34.19 7.49
C ALA A 709 6.82 -33.68 6.35
N ALA A 710 5.60 -33.22 6.66
CA ALA A 710 4.65 -32.65 5.71
C ALA A 710 4.63 -31.11 5.72
N PHE A 711 5.35 -30.47 6.64
CA PHE A 711 5.44 -29.02 6.72
C PHE A 711 6.25 -28.44 5.56
N LYS A 712 5.73 -27.38 4.93
CA LYS A 712 6.40 -26.67 3.85
C LYS A 712 6.37 -25.17 4.15
N PRO A 713 7.53 -24.51 4.31
CA PRO A 713 7.55 -23.11 4.74
C PRO A 713 7.13 -22.13 3.65
N ASN A 714 6.98 -22.59 2.40
CA ASN A 714 6.51 -21.86 1.23
C ASN A 714 5.11 -22.29 0.73
N GLU A 715 4.35 -23.03 1.54
CA GLU A 715 2.92 -23.28 1.29
C GLU A 715 2.11 -22.05 1.72
N TRP A 716 1.46 -21.40 0.76
CA TRP A 716 0.67 -20.19 0.98
C TRP A 716 -0.76 -20.51 1.43
N GLY A 717 -1.34 -19.58 2.20
CA GLY A 717 -2.72 -19.67 2.66
C GLY A 717 -2.89 -20.65 3.81
N CYS A 718 -4.00 -21.37 3.81
CA CYS A 718 -4.39 -22.37 4.81
C CYS A 718 -4.56 -21.76 6.21
N GLU A 719 -3.51 -21.72 7.03
CA GLU A 719 -3.51 -21.01 8.32
C GLU A 719 -2.99 -19.56 8.22
N PHE A 720 -2.44 -19.12 7.10
CA PHE A 720 -1.98 -17.74 6.88
C PHE A 720 -2.91 -17.02 5.91
N THR A 721 -3.05 -15.69 6.04
CA THR A 721 -3.58 -14.86 4.95
C THR A 721 -2.44 -14.36 4.09
N GLU A 722 -2.65 -14.38 2.77
CA GLU A 722 -1.80 -13.87 1.69
C GLU A 722 -0.29 -14.06 1.87
N GLY A 723 0.09 -15.24 2.37
CA GLY A 723 1.47 -15.55 2.63
C GLY A 723 1.68 -16.97 3.07
N ALA A 724 2.95 -17.28 3.33
CA ALA A 724 3.44 -18.57 3.80
C ALA A 724 4.13 -18.41 5.17
N PRO A 725 4.49 -19.50 5.87
CA PRO A 725 5.26 -19.44 7.11
C PRO A 725 6.51 -18.56 7.09
N TRP A 726 7.16 -18.38 5.93
CA TRP A 726 8.28 -17.45 5.78
C TRP A 726 7.92 -15.99 6.06
N HIS A 727 6.77 -15.50 5.59
CA HIS A 727 6.43 -14.08 5.72
C HIS A 727 6.07 -13.74 7.17
N TYR A 728 5.39 -14.67 7.84
CA TYR A 728 5.06 -14.56 9.26
C TYR A 728 6.24 -14.89 10.20
N ALA A 729 7.45 -15.15 9.71
CA ALA A 729 8.60 -15.55 10.56
C ALA A 729 9.01 -14.52 11.63
N THR A 730 8.52 -13.28 11.56
CA THR A 730 8.70 -12.27 12.62
C THR A 730 7.39 -11.61 13.08
N ALA A 731 6.25 -12.30 12.95
CA ALA A 731 4.89 -11.78 13.13
C ALA A 731 4.48 -11.35 14.57
N ALA A 732 5.40 -11.32 15.53
CA ALA A 732 5.15 -10.71 16.84
C ALA A 732 6.07 -9.49 17.09
N PRO A 733 5.92 -8.39 16.33
CA PRO A 733 6.67 -7.16 16.55
C PRO A 733 6.34 -6.49 17.89
N GLN A 734 5.22 -6.79 18.56
CA GLN A 734 4.97 -6.30 19.92
C GLN A 734 6.02 -6.80 20.93
N ASP A 735 6.57 -8.02 20.73
CA ASP A 735 7.56 -8.63 21.61
C ASP A 735 8.81 -9.20 20.90
N PRO A 736 9.68 -8.36 20.34
CA PRO A 736 10.91 -8.78 19.65
C PRO A 736 11.89 -9.56 20.53
N ASN A 737 11.91 -9.34 21.85
CA ASN A 737 12.71 -10.14 22.79
C ASN A 737 12.15 -11.56 22.92
N GLY A 738 10.83 -11.71 23.05
CA GLY A 738 10.18 -13.02 23.03
C GLY A 738 10.37 -13.75 21.70
N MET A 739 10.23 -13.05 20.57
CA MET A 739 10.58 -13.57 19.24
C MET A 739 12.04 -14.06 19.17
N ALA A 740 12.99 -13.28 19.69
CA ALA A 740 14.37 -13.71 19.76
C ALA A 740 14.53 -14.98 20.59
N ASN A 741 13.86 -15.08 21.75
CA ASN A 741 13.96 -16.23 22.63
C ASN A 741 13.32 -17.50 22.04
N LEU A 742 12.25 -17.39 21.24
CA LEU A 742 11.68 -18.51 20.48
C LEU A 742 12.70 -19.13 19.49
N TYR A 743 13.58 -18.30 18.91
CA TYR A 743 14.67 -18.75 18.04
C TYR A 743 15.96 -19.14 18.78
N GLY A 744 16.03 -18.98 20.11
CA GLY A 744 17.25 -19.26 20.90
C GLY A 744 18.19 -18.07 21.07
N GLY A 745 17.70 -16.84 20.86
CA GLY A 745 18.37 -15.58 21.17
C GLY A 745 18.51 -14.64 19.97
N ARG A 746 18.97 -13.40 20.24
CA ARG A 746 19.08 -12.32 19.24
C ARG A 746 19.88 -12.70 17.98
N ALA A 747 20.97 -13.44 18.14
CA ALA A 747 21.77 -13.92 17.01
C ALA A 747 20.95 -14.82 16.06
N GLN A 748 20.05 -15.65 16.62
CA GLN A 748 19.22 -16.56 15.84
C GLN A 748 17.98 -15.89 15.25
N LEU A 749 17.46 -14.82 15.87
CA LEU A 749 16.52 -13.90 15.20
C LEU A 749 17.18 -13.29 13.95
N SER A 750 18.41 -12.77 14.06
CA SER A 750 19.14 -12.27 12.89
C SER A 750 19.38 -13.37 11.85
N ALA A 751 19.74 -14.59 12.26
CA ALA A 751 19.97 -15.70 11.33
C ALA A 751 18.67 -16.17 10.66
N LYS A 752 17.51 -16.07 11.32
CA LYS A 752 16.21 -16.38 10.71
C LYS A 752 15.85 -15.38 9.60
N ILE A 753 16.10 -14.09 9.81
CA ILE A 753 15.86 -13.07 8.78
C ILE A 753 16.85 -13.23 7.61
N ASP A 754 18.12 -13.57 7.91
CA ASP A 754 19.09 -13.95 6.86
C ASP A 754 18.58 -15.16 6.05
N ALA A 755 17.98 -16.15 6.71
CA ALA A 755 17.42 -17.34 6.07
C ALA A 755 16.18 -17.05 5.21
N VAL A 756 15.33 -16.07 5.58
CA VAL A 756 14.23 -15.58 4.71
C VAL A 756 14.82 -15.01 3.42
N LEU A 757 15.82 -14.12 3.55
CA LEU A 757 16.45 -13.43 2.41
C LEU A 757 17.28 -14.37 1.50
N ALA A 758 17.76 -15.49 2.04
CA ALA A 758 18.54 -16.50 1.32
C ALA A 758 17.72 -17.71 0.85
N ALA A 759 16.46 -17.84 1.27
CA ALA A 759 15.61 -18.96 0.87
C ALA A 759 15.33 -18.93 -0.65
N PRO A 760 15.18 -20.11 -1.29
CA PRO A 760 14.64 -20.18 -2.65
C PRO A 760 13.29 -19.45 -2.75
N ARG A 761 13.04 -18.80 -3.89
CA ARG A 761 11.85 -17.96 -4.13
C ARG A 761 10.59 -18.74 -4.50
N ASP A 762 10.66 -20.07 -4.59
CA ASP A 762 9.54 -20.90 -5.03
C ASP A 762 8.39 -20.86 -4.01
N PHE A 763 7.17 -20.86 -4.51
CA PHE A 763 5.94 -20.87 -3.72
C PHE A 763 5.07 -22.06 -4.11
N LEU A 764 4.20 -22.46 -3.19
CA LEU A 764 3.17 -23.45 -3.43
C LEU A 764 1.80 -22.81 -3.15
N PRO A 765 0.84 -22.86 -4.10
CA PRO A 765 -0.50 -22.29 -3.94
C PRO A 765 -1.29 -22.72 -2.69
N GLY A 766 -0.91 -23.82 -2.05
CA GLY A 766 -1.52 -24.32 -0.82
C GLY A 766 -3.03 -24.40 -0.91
N CYS A 767 -3.73 -23.66 -0.05
CA CYS A 767 -5.19 -23.69 0.02
C CYS A 767 -5.91 -22.73 -0.95
N TYR A 768 -5.20 -21.90 -1.73
CA TYR A 768 -5.81 -21.03 -2.74
C TYR A 768 -6.27 -21.77 -4.01
N GLY A 769 -5.79 -23.00 -4.24
CA GLY A 769 -6.15 -23.82 -5.40
C GLY A 769 -5.52 -23.39 -6.73
N GLY A 770 -4.87 -22.22 -6.79
CA GLY A 770 -4.12 -21.69 -7.92
C GLY A 770 -3.20 -20.54 -7.51
N THR A 771 -2.31 -20.12 -8.41
CA THR A 771 -1.45 -18.95 -8.19
C THR A 771 -2.28 -17.68 -8.14
N ILE A 772 -2.14 -16.91 -7.07
CA ILE A 772 -2.65 -15.53 -6.91
C ILE A 772 -1.54 -14.53 -7.25
N HIS A 773 -1.87 -13.26 -7.46
CA HIS A 773 -0.93 -12.27 -8.02
C HIS A 773 0.25 -12.00 -7.06
N GLU A 774 -0.03 -11.93 -5.77
CA GLU A 774 0.89 -11.72 -4.66
C GLU A 774 2.01 -12.78 -4.64
N MET A 775 1.74 -14.01 -5.10
CA MET A 775 2.76 -15.07 -5.21
C MET A 775 3.76 -14.78 -6.32
N SER A 776 3.29 -14.27 -7.46
CA SER A 776 4.13 -13.87 -8.59
C SER A 776 4.97 -12.62 -8.27
N GLU A 777 4.36 -11.67 -7.56
CA GLU A 777 5.00 -10.42 -7.11
C GLU A 777 6.06 -10.67 -6.02
N ALA A 778 5.76 -11.56 -5.06
CA ALA A 778 6.71 -12.03 -4.06
C ALA A 778 7.93 -12.70 -4.71
N TYR A 779 7.71 -13.51 -5.75
CA TYR A 779 8.80 -14.11 -6.53
C TYR A 779 9.66 -13.03 -7.20
N ASP A 780 9.04 -12.04 -7.85
CA ASP A 780 9.74 -10.96 -8.54
C ASP A 780 10.45 -9.96 -7.61
N THR A 781 10.13 -9.96 -6.31
CA THR A 781 10.87 -9.18 -5.29
C THR A 781 12.36 -9.52 -5.25
N ASN A 782 12.75 -10.73 -5.69
CA ASN A 782 14.15 -11.12 -5.88
C ASN A 782 15.03 -10.92 -4.62
N MET A 783 14.44 -11.20 -3.45
CA MET A 783 15.05 -11.13 -2.11
C MET A 783 14.72 -12.40 -1.30
N GLY A 784 14.85 -13.57 -1.94
CA GLY A 784 14.47 -14.85 -1.34
C GLY A 784 12.96 -14.93 -1.09
N GLN A 785 12.57 -15.21 0.14
CA GLN A 785 11.17 -15.20 0.60
C GLN A 785 10.79 -13.87 1.28
N TYR A 786 11.56 -12.79 1.08
CA TYR A 786 11.14 -11.46 1.51
C TYR A 786 10.15 -10.87 0.49
N ALA A 787 8.86 -11.14 0.67
CA ALA A 787 7.77 -10.70 -0.19
C ALA A 787 7.34 -9.25 0.11
N HIS A 788 8.14 -8.27 -0.33
CA HIS A 788 7.83 -6.85 -0.07
C HIS A 788 6.60 -6.31 -0.85
N SER A 789 6.00 -7.14 -1.70
CA SER A 789 4.73 -6.84 -2.36
C SER A 789 3.51 -7.05 -1.46
N ASN A 790 3.68 -7.40 -0.17
CA ASN A 790 2.54 -7.64 0.73
C ASN A 790 2.84 -7.38 2.24
N GLU A 791 1.82 -6.87 2.93
CA GLU A 791 1.75 -6.35 4.30
C GLU A 791 2.43 -7.18 5.42
N PRO A 792 2.30 -8.52 5.50
CA PRO A 792 2.70 -9.28 6.70
C PRO A 792 4.18 -9.19 7.07
N ILE A 793 5.03 -8.74 6.14
CA ILE A 793 6.49 -8.80 6.23
C ILE A 793 7.15 -7.41 6.34
N HIS A 794 6.40 -6.33 6.21
CA HIS A 794 6.91 -4.97 6.04
C HIS A 794 7.81 -4.47 7.20
N HIS A 795 7.57 -4.94 8.44
CA HIS A 795 8.44 -4.65 9.59
C HIS A 795 9.67 -5.56 9.71
N MET A 796 9.74 -6.69 8.98
CA MET A 796 10.72 -7.77 9.23
C MET A 796 12.17 -7.28 9.12
N LEU A 797 12.51 -6.44 8.15
CA LEU A 797 13.87 -5.93 8.01
C LEU A 797 14.30 -5.08 9.22
N TYR A 798 13.36 -4.40 9.88
CA TYR A 798 13.63 -3.65 11.11
C TYR A 798 13.80 -4.55 12.34
N MET A 799 13.45 -5.83 12.27
CA MET A 799 13.70 -6.79 13.35
C MET A 799 15.19 -7.09 13.56
N TYR A 800 16.06 -6.78 12.60
CA TYR A 800 17.51 -6.74 12.79
C TYR A 800 17.97 -5.70 13.85
N ASN A 801 17.24 -4.58 14.04
CA ASN A 801 17.57 -3.62 15.10
C ASN A 801 17.40 -4.26 16.48
N TYR A 802 16.34 -5.04 16.67
CA TYR A 802 16.09 -5.77 17.91
C TYR A 802 17.03 -6.97 18.11
N ALA A 803 17.54 -7.54 17.01
CA ALA A 803 18.62 -8.52 17.03
C ALA A 803 20.01 -7.90 17.34
N GLY A 804 20.13 -6.57 17.38
CA GLY A 804 21.39 -5.85 17.62
C GLY A 804 22.32 -5.78 16.40
N THR A 805 21.78 -5.95 15.18
CA THR A 805 22.54 -5.95 13.91
C THR A 805 22.04 -4.88 12.91
N PRO A 806 21.88 -3.60 13.32
CA PRO A 806 21.22 -2.57 12.49
C PRO A 806 21.88 -2.28 11.14
N ALA A 807 23.17 -2.59 10.96
CA ALA A 807 23.83 -2.52 9.65
C ALA A 807 23.16 -3.43 8.60
N LYS A 808 22.52 -4.53 9.02
CA LYS A 808 21.73 -5.38 8.10
C LYS A 808 20.43 -4.69 7.68
N THR A 809 19.72 -4.05 8.60
CA THR A 809 18.57 -3.17 8.31
C THR A 809 18.94 -2.11 7.28
N GLN A 810 20.03 -1.38 7.53
CA GLN A 810 20.55 -0.31 6.67
C GLN A 810 20.76 -0.80 5.23
N ASN A 811 21.37 -1.97 5.04
CA ASN A 811 21.60 -2.52 3.71
C ASN A 811 20.32 -3.00 3.02
N GLN A 812 19.46 -3.76 3.71
CA GLN A 812 18.29 -4.39 3.08
C GLN A 812 17.17 -3.38 2.81
N VAL A 813 16.90 -2.45 3.74
CA VAL A 813 15.94 -1.35 3.52
C VAL A 813 16.39 -0.47 2.35
N ARG A 814 17.69 -0.18 2.23
CA ARG A 814 18.21 0.58 1.08
C ARG A 814 18.11 -0.17 -0.24
N LYS A 815 18.29 -1.50 -0.26
CA LYS A 815 18.01 -2.32 -1.45
C LYS A 815 16.53 -2.18 -1.85
N VAL A 816 15.61 -2.40 -0.91
CA VAL A 816 14.17 -2.28 -1.15
C VAL A 816 13.80 -0.90 -1.74
N LEU A 817 14.24 0.17 -1.09
CA LEU A 817 13.96 1.55 -1.49
C LEU A 817 14.45 1.90 -2.91
N THR A 818 15.57 1.34 -3.36
CA THR A 818 16.10 1.64 -4.70
C THR A 818 15.62 0.67 -5.78
N THR A 819 15.37 -0.61 -5.46
CA THR A 819 15.02 -1.62 -6.49
C THR A 819 13.53 -1.89 -6.65
N LEU A 820 12.69 -1.63 -5.64
CA LEU A 820 11.27 -2.03 -5.65
C LEU A 820 10.29 -0.85 -5.81
N TYR A 821 10.81 0.37 -5.84
CA TYR A 821 10.05 1.61 -6.02
C TYR A 821 10.66 2.42 -7.16
N ASN A 822 9.81 3.02 -7.99
CA ASN A 822 10.19 3.95 -9.06
C ASN A 822 9.08 4.97 -9.29
N SER A 823 9.36 6.04 -10.04
CA SER A 823 8.38 7.12 -10.29
C SER A 823 7.17 6.71 -11.12
N GLY A 824 7.21 5.57 -11.80
CA GLY A 824 6.21 5.19 -12.81
C GLY A 824 6.28 5.98 -14.12
N ALA A 825 7.22 6.93 -14.25
CA ALA A 825 7.30 7.83 -15.40
C ALA A 825 7.33 7.07 -16.73
N GLY A 826 6.31 7.32 -17.56
CA GLY A 826 6.14 6.70 -18.87
C GLY A 826 5.72 5.23 -18.88
N THR A 827 5.83 4.50 -17.76
CA THR A 827 5.46 3.08 -17.66
C THR A 827 4.13 2.80 -16.95
N GLY A 828 3.64 3.74 -16.13
CA GLY A 828 2.52 3.50 -15.22
C GLY A 828 2.83 2.52 -14.08
N ASN A 829 4.08 2.06 -13.96
CA ASN A 829 4.55 1.23 -12.84
C ASN A 829 4.63 2.08 -11.56
N GLY A 830 5.12 1.52 -10.46
CA GLY A 830 5.51 2.33 -9.30
C GLY A 830 5.83 1.52 -8.06
N TYR A 831 5.12 0.40 -7.91
CA TYR A 831 5.21 -0.57 -6.83
C TYR A 831 5.43 -1.97 -7.42
N LEU A 832 5.64 -2.95 -6.55
CA LEU A 832 5.78 -4.36 -6.93
C LEU A 832 4.61 -5.24 -6.45
N GLY A 833 3.76 -4.72 -5.57
CA GLY A 833 2.47 -5.32 -5.20
C GLY A 833 1.40 -4.24 -5.23
N ASP A 834 0.33 -4.44 -4.48
CA ASP A 834 -0.71 -3.43 -4.28
C ASP A 834 -0.21 -2.26 -3.42
N GLU A 835 -0.95 -1.14 -3.45
CA GLU A 835 -0.60 0.10 -2.74
C GLU A 835 -1.31 0.22 -1.39
N ASP A 836 -2.40 -0.53 -1.22
CA ASP A 836 -3.27 -0.68 -0.05
C ASP A 836 -3.48 0.57 0.79
N ASN A 837 -4.21 1.50 0.15
CA ASN A 837 -4.74 2.70 0.76
C ASN A 837 -3.68 3.59 1.44
N GLY A 838 -2.45 3.55 0.95
CA GLY A 838 -1.34 4.30 1.50
C GLY A 838 -0.32 3.47 2.29
N GLU A 839 -0.53 2.16 2.53
CA GLU A 839 0.39 1.34 3.35
C GLU A 839 1.80 1.36 2.75
N MET A 840 1.93 0.82 1.54
CA MET A 840 3.24 0.63 0.88
C MET A 840 3.91 2.00 0.64
N SER A 841 3.10 3.03 0.39
CA SER A 841 3.56 4.42 0.30
C SER A 841 4.07 5.00 1.62
N ALA A 842 3.37 4.76 2.73
CA ALA A 842 3.79 5.21 4.06
C ALA A 842 5.03 4.46 4.53
N TRP A 843 5.16 3.17 4.19
CA TRP A 843 6.40 2.40 4.37
C TRP A 843 7.57 3.08 3.65
N TYR A 844 7.40 3.44 2.37
CA TYR A 844 8.44 4.15 1.61
C TYR A 844 8.81 5.49 2.26
N VAL A 845 7.81 6.32 2.61
CA VAL A 845 8.05 7.67 3.18
C VAL A 845 8.83 7.60 4.49
N PHE A 846 8.44 6.71 5.41
CA PHE A 846 9.19 6.46 6.65
C PHE A 846 10.61 5.98 6.37
N SER A 847 10.73 4.94 5.55
CA SER A 847 12.01 4.30 5.24
C SER A 847 12.99 5.25 4.55
N ALA A 848 12.52 6.10 3.63
CA ALA A 848 13.32 7.11 2.93
C ALA A 848 13.79 8.26 3.86
N MET A 849 12.98 8.63 4.86
CA MET A 849 13.41 9.52 5.96
C MET A 849 14.42 8.84 6.92
N GLY A 850 14.51 7.52 6.89
CA GLY A 850 15.51 6.72 7.60
C GLY A 850 15.03 6.04 8.88
N PHE A 851 13.73 5.98 9.17
CA PHE A 851 13.19 5.32 10.37
C PHE A 851 11.75 4.85 10.17
N TYR A 852 11.34 3.74 10.82
CA TYR A 852 10.05 3.08 10.60
C TYR A 852 9.36 2.71 11.93
N PRO A 853 8.02 2.82 12.04
CA PRO A 853 7.24 2.46 13.24
C PRO A 853 7.04 0.94 13.38
N ALA A 854 8.12 0.17 13.53
CA ALA A 854 8.08 -1.31 13.52
C ALA A 854 7.17 -1.94 14.60
N ARG A 855 6.80 -1.21 15.66
CA ARG A 855 5.92 -1.67 16.75
C ARG A 855 4.76 -0.70 16.97
N MET A 856 3.68 -0.90 16.22
CA MET A 856 2.44 -0.12 16.34
C MET A 856 1.91 -0.15 17.79
N GLY A 857 1.42 0.97 18.30
CA GLY A 857 1.02 1.09 19.72
C GLY A 857 2.17 1.32 20.70
N SER A 858 3.41 1.39 20.21
CA SER A 858 4.56 1.92 20.96
C SER A 858 4.86 3.38 20.56
N THR A 859 5.80 4.00 21.28
CA THR A 859 6.30 5.34 20.96
C THR A 859 7.67 5.31 20.27
N ASP A 860 8.16 4.14 19.81
CA ASP A 860 9.48 3.99 19.17
C ASP A 860 9.42 3.81 17.65
N TYR A 861 10.42 4.35 16.96
CA TYR A 861 10.64 4.23 15.53
C TYR A 861 12.06 3.68 15.31
N THR A 862 12.21 2.49 14.73
CA THR A 862 13.51 1.88 14.45
C THR A 862 14.22 2.57 13.30
N ILE A 863 15.48 2.95 13.49
CA ILE A 863 16.32 3.60 12.47
C ILE A 863 16.78 2.57 11.43
N GLY A 864 16.50 2.84 10.15
CA GLY A 864 17.02 2.12 9.00
C GLY A 864 18.27 2.83 8.46
N ALA A 865 18.24 3.23 7.19
CA ALA A 865 19.18 4.21 6.62
C ALA A 865 18.39 5.18 5.72
N PRO A 866 18.63 6.49 5.80
CA PRO A 866 17.96 7.46 4.94
C PRO A 866 18.35 7.27 3.47
N LEU A 867 17.44 7.68 2.58
CA LEU A 867 17.66 7.66 1.12
C LEU A 867 18.27 8.97 0.61
N HIS A 868 17.92 10.10 1.22
CA HIS A 868 18.29 11.45 0.74
C HIS A 868 19.28 12.15 1.68
N PRO A 869 20.16 13.03 1.17
CA PRO A 869 21.13 13.76 1.99
C PRO A 869 20.52 14.59 3.13
N LYS A 870 19.28 15.04 2.98
CA LYS A 870 18.53 15.73 4.03
C LYS A 870 17.02 15.56 3.85
N ALA A 871 16.32 15.35 4.96
CA ALA A 871 14.86 15.37 5.05
C ALA A 871 14.43 16.25 6.23
N THR A 872 13.49 17.17 5.99
CA THR A 872 13.05 18.19 6.96
C THR A 872 11.56 18.03 7.22
N MET A 873 11.19 17.55 8.41
CA MET A 873 9.80 17.41 8.83
C MET A 873 9.31 18.68 9.53
N THR A 874 8.18 19.22 9.09
CA THR A 874 7.47 20.33 9.74
C THR A 874 6.28 19.79 10.51
N LEU A 875 6.31 19.90 11.83
CA LEU A 875 5.34 19.28 12.74
C LEU A 875 4.23 20.27 13.15
N GLU A 876 3.03 19.78 13.44
CA GLU A 876 1.88 20.64 13.80
C GLU A 876 2.07 21.44 15.10
N ASN A 877 3.02 21.03 15.96
CA ASN A 877 3.40 21.81 17.14
C ASN A 877 4.32 23.02 16.83
N GLY A 878 4.51 23.34 15.54
CA GLY A 878 5.31 24.47 15.06
C GLY A 878 6.83 24.23 15.07
N ARG A 879 7.28 23.02 15.40
CA ARG A 879 8.70 22.65 15.38
C ARG A 879 9.08 21.95 14.09
N THR A 880 10.38 22.00 13.80
CA THR A 880 11.00 21.25 12.70
C THR A 880 11.92 20.17 13.26
N PHE A 881 11.87 18.96 12.70
CA PHE A 881 12.87 17.92 12.93
C PHE A 881 13.58 17.59 11.62
N THR A 882 14.90 17.67 11.61
CA THR A 882 15.71 17.47 10.39
C THR A 882 16.55 16.21 10.53
N VAL A 883 16.47 15.31 9.56
CA VAL A 883 17.46 14.23 9.37
C VAL A 883 18.49 14.71 8.35
N THR A 884 19.77 14.68 8.69
CA THR A 884 20.88 14.97 7.76
C THR A 884 21.79 13.76 7.63
N ALA A 885 22.12 13.38 6.40
CA ALA A 885 23.05 12.32 6.06
C ALA A 885 23.96 12.74 4.90
N PRO A 886 24.89 13.70 5.10
CA PRO A 886 25.74 14.20 4.04
C PRO A 886 26.56 13.07 3.39
N GLY A 887 26.60 13.04 2.06
CA GLY A 887 27.31 12.01 1.31
C GLY A 887 26.67 10.63 1.33
N VAL A 888 25.42 10.48 1.80
CA VAL A 888 24.63 9.26 1.60
C VAL A 888 24.53 8.94 0.11
N SER A 889 24.74 7.67 -0.23
CA SER A 889 24.63 7.16 -1.60
C SER A 889 24.41 5.65 -1.55
N ASP A 890 24.36 4.98 -2.70
CA ASP A 890 24.32 3.52 -2.74
C ASP A 890 25.65 2.88 -2.34
N THR A 891 26.77 3.60 -2.44
CA THR A 891 28.03 3.22 -1.82
C THR A 891 27.96 3.48 -0.31
N ASN A 892 27.66 4.72 0.10
CA ASN A 892 27.65 5.15 1.50
C ASN A 892 26.29 4.90 2.17
N ARG A 893 25.95 3.62 2.37
CA ARG A 893 24.66 3.19 2.93
C ARG A 893 24.67 2.88 4.44
N TYR A 894 25.83 2.83 5.08
CA TYR A 894 25.96 2.43 6.49
C TYR A 894 26.23 3.62 7.44
N ILE A 895 25.50 3.67 8.55
CA ILE A 895 25.70 4.68 9.60
C ILE A 895 26.98 4.34 10.38
N GLN A 896 27.92 5.28 10.43
CA GLN A 896 29.19 5.18 11.17
C GLN A 896 29.06 5.78 12.58
N SER A 897 28.31 6.87 12.70
CA SER A 897 27.93 7.50 13.96
C SER A 897 26.72 8.40 13.75
N ALA A 898 26.05 8.78 14.85
CA ALA A 898 24.95 9.75 14.82
C ALA A 898 25.10 10.77 15.95
N THR A 899 24.55 11.97 15.74
CA THR A 899 24.30 12.94 16.81
C THR A 899 22.84 13.41 16.77
N LEU A 900 22.23 13.57 17.94
CA LEU A 900 20.91 14.18 18.10
C LEU A 900 21.11 15.51 18.83
N ASN A 901 20.75 16.63 18.19
CA ASN A 901 20.94 17.97 18.71
C ASN A 901 22.39 18.27 19.15
N GLY A 902 23.35 17.72 18.41
CA GLY A 902 24.79 17.84 18.66
C GLY A 902 25.36 16.87 19.72
N ALA A 903 24.51 16.21 20.52
CA ALA A 903 24.94 15.18 21.47
C ALA A 903 25.14 13.83 20.76
N ALA A 904 26.11 13.03 21.18
CA ALA A 904 26.35 11.69 20.63
C ALA A 904 25.12 10.80 20.82
N TYR A 905 24.71 10.11 19.74
CA TYR A 905 23.51 9.27 19.73
C TYR A 905 23.85 7.87 19.22
N THR A 906 23.69 6.86 20.07
CA THR A 906 24.05 5.46 19.75
C THR A 906 22.84 4.55 19.55
N LYS A 907 21.66 4.95 20.01
CA LYS A 907 20.42 4.18 19.90
C LYS A 907 20.04 3.93 18.45
N ASN A 908 19.62 2.70 18.13
CA ASN A 908 19.13 2.32 16.80
C ASN A 908 17.62 2.61 16.62
N TYR A 909 17.06 3.51 17.42
CA TYR A 909 15.68 3.98 17.35
C TYR A 909 15.57 5.44 17.81
N LEU A 910 14.47 6.07 17.43
CA LEU A 910 13.99 7.36 17.94
C LEU A 910 12.71 7.12 18.73
N THR A 911 12.43 7.96 19.72
CA THR A 911 11.09 8.04 20.31
C THR A 911 10.25 9.12 19.62
N HIS A 912 8.93 9.02 19.73
CA HIS A 912 8.02 10.09 19.30
C HIS A 912 8.30 11.42 20.02
N ALA A 913 8.81 11.36 21.26
CA ALA A 913 9.26 12.54 21.99
C ALA A 913 10.54 13.16 21.39
N ASP A 914 11.51 12.33 20.95
CA ASP A 914 12.72 12.83 20.27
C ASP A 914 12.34 13.57 18.97
N LEU A 915 11.42 13.01 18.19
CA LEU A 915 10.90 13.63 16.96
C LEU A 915 10.14 14.94 17.26
N THR A 916 9.15 14.89 18.16
CA THR A 916 8.28 16.06 18.45
C THR A 916 8.94 17.15 19.30
N ALA A 917 10.10 16.87 19.91
CA ALA A 917 10.98 17.91 20.47
C ALA A 917 11.61 18.79 19.38
N GLY A 918 11.71 18.30 18.14
CA GLY A 918 12.37 18.98 17.03
C GLY A 918 13.90 18.99 17.13
N GLY A 919 14.53 19.72 16.20
CA GLY A 919 15.98 19.85 16.08
C GLY A 919 16.57 19.03 14.94
N THR A 920 17.74 18.42 15.15
CA THR A 920 18.49 17.74 14.08
C THR A 920 19.09 16.41 14.53
N LEU A 921 18.80 15.35 13.78
CA LEU A 921 19.51 14.07 13.80
C LEU A 921 20.50 14.03 12.62
N ASN A 922 21.80 14.02 12.92
CA ASN A 922 22.86 13.98 11.91
C ASN A 922 23.56 12.63 11.91
N PHE A 923 23.52 11.94 10.78
CA PHE A 923 24.25 10.72 10.50
C PHE A 923 25.57 11.00 9.77
N VAL A 924 26.63 10.31 10.17
CA VAL A 924 27.85 10.15 9.36
C VAL A 924 27.73 8.84 8.60
N MET A 925 27.64 8.92 7.27
CA MET A 925 27.51 7.74 6.40
C MET A 925 28.86 7.20 5.93
N GLY A 926 28.92 5.92 5.59
CA GLY A 926 30.12 5.28 5.08
C GLY A 926 29.85 3.97 4.31
N PRO A 927 30.87 3.43 3.63
CA PRO A 927 30.72 2.31 2.70
C PRO A 927 30.69 0.93 3.34
N ASN A 928 31.08 0.81 4.61
CA ASN A 928 31.18 -0.46 5.33
C ASN A 928 30.31 -0.45 6.60
N PRO A 929 29.78 -1.61 7.04
CA PRO A 929 29.14 -1.77 8.34
C PRO A 929 30.01 -1.24 9.50
N SER A 930 29.37 -0.60 10.49
CA SER A 930 30.00 -0.12 11.71
C SER A 930 29.44 -0.83 12.95
N SER A 931 29.98 -0.52 14.14
CA SER A 931 29.45 -0.99 15.43
C SER A 931 28.34 -0.12 16.02
N TRP A 932 27.91 0.95 15.33
CA TRP A 932 26.85 1.84 15.79
C TRP A 932 25.51 1.09 15.99
N GLY A 933 24.80 1.35 17.09
CA GLY A 933 23.49 0.77 17.36
C GLY A 933 23.48 -0.72 17.73
N THR A 934 24.63 -1.30 18.07
CA THR A 934 24.77 -2.73 18.43
C THR A 934 24.71 -3.01 19.94
N GLY A 935 24.82 -1.98 20.79
CA GLY A 935 24.84 -2.13 22.24
C GLY A 935 23.50 -2.54 22.83
N ALA A 936 23.51 -3.25 23.96
CA ALA A 936 22.28 -3.72 24.61
C ALA A 936 21.34 -2.59 25.06
N ALA A 937 21.88 -1.38 25.31
CA ALA A 937 21.12 -0.17 25.64
C ALA A 937 20.72 0.67 24.40
N ASP A 938 21.24 0.33 23.22
CA ASP A 938 20.93 1.01 21.96
C ASP A 938 19.66 0.43 21.30
N ILE A 939 19.23 -0.74 21.75
CA ILE A 939 18.10 -1.51 21.23
C ILE A 939 16.79 -1.03 21.91
N PRO A 940 15.63 -1.00 21.22
CA PRO A 940 14.39 -0.52 21.81
C PRO A 940 13.81 -1.54 22.80
N ALA A 941 12.92 -1.09 23.68
CA ALA A 941 12.29 -1.95 24.67
C ALA A 941 11.36 -3.00 24.02
N SER A 942 11.19 -4.13 24.69
CA SER A 942 10.27 -5.22 24.31
C SER A 942 9.21 -5.41 25.39
N MET A 943 8.13 -6.13 25.09
CA MET A 943 7.10 -6.45 26.08
C MET A 943 7.60 -7.41 27.18
N THR A 944 8.40 -8.41 26.81
CA THR A 944 9.10 -9.33 27.73
C THR A 944 10.58 -8.98 27.86
N SER A 945 11.24 -9.60 28.85
CA SER A 945 12.67 -9.44 29.09
C SER A 945 13.30 -10.75 29.55
N GLY A 946 14.63 -10.81 29.58
CA GLY A 946 15.38 -12.04 29.86
C GLY A 946 15.49 -12.96 28.64
N THR A 947 15.96 -14.19 28.87
CA THR A 947 16.39 -15.14 27.81
C THR A 947 15.49 -16.37 27.66
N ALA A 948 14.44 -16.50 28.47
CA ALA A 948 13.47 -17.59 28.35
C ALA A 948 12.44 -17.28 27.26
N ALA A 949 11.96 -18.30 26.54
CA ALA A 949 10.77 -18.16 25.72
C ALA A 949 9.60 -17.69 26.60
N PRO A 950 8.77 -16.73 26.16
CA PRO A 950 7.63 -16.29 26.96
C PRO A 950 6.65 -17.43 27.22
N VAL A 951 5.98 -17.38 28.36
CA VAL A 951 4.97 -18.36 28.78
C VAL A 951 3.76 -17.59 29.27
N GLN A 952 2.61 -17.80 28.61
CA GLN A 952 1.33 -17.29 29.07
C GLN A 952 0.91 -17.94 30.40
N LEU A 953 0.15 -17.21 31.22
CA LEU A 953 -0.62 -17.80 32.31
C LEU A 953 -1.49 -18.92 31.74
N GLN A 954 -1.44 -20.10 32.36
CA GLN A 954 -2.20 -21.26 31.91
C GLN A 954 -3.52 -21.29 32.67
N ASP A 955 -4.61 -21.61 31.99
CA ASP A 955 -5.82 -21.93 32.72
C ASP A 955 -5.64 -23.21 33.56
N ARG A 956 -6.11 -23.15 34.80
CA ARG A 956 -6.09 -24.22 35.79
C ARG A 956 -7.49 -24.78 36.07
N ALA A 957 -8.53 -24.22 35.44
CA ALA A 957 -9.91 -24.69 35.54
C ALA A 957 -10.21 -25.81 34.51
N THR A 958 -9.70 -25.69 33.28
CA THR A 958 -9.78 -26.70 32.23
C THR A 958 -9.06 -27.98 32.66
N GLY A 959 -9.77 -29.11 32.53
CA GLY A 959 -9.35 -30.42 33.05
C GLY A 959 -9.40 -30.57 34.58
N SER A 960 -9.87 -29.57 35.33
CA SER A 960 -10.03 -29.66 36.79
C SER A 960 -11.26 -30.49 37.18
N THR A 961 -11.30 -30.95 38.44
CA THR A 961 -12.56 -31.50 38.98
C THR A 961 -13.45 -30.36 39.45
N VAL A 962 -14.52 -30.08 38.70
CA VAL A 962 -15.50 -29.03 39.02
C VAL A 962 -16.69 -29.59 39.78
N THR A 963 -17.09 -28.88 40.84
CA THR A 963 -18.33 -29.10 41.61
C THR A 963 -19.10 -27.79 41.72
N ALA A 964 -20.43 -27.84 41.67
CA ALA A 964 -21.32 -26.69 41.82
C ALA A 964 -22.39 -26.98 42.87
N SER A 965 -22.87 -25.96 43.57
CA SER A 965 -23.93 -26.10 44.59
C SER A 965 -25.31 -26.44 44.01
N ALA A 966 -25.51 -26.14 42.72
CA ALA A 966 -26.69 -26.49 41.92
C ALA A 966 -26.30 -26.47 40.42
N GLU A 967 -27.05 -27.17 39.58
CA GLU A 967 -26.88 -27.16 38.10
C GLU A 967 -28.17 -27.63 37.41
N ASN A 968 -28.42 -27.21 36.15
CA ASN A 968 -29.58 -27.61 35.37
C ASN A 968 -29.27 -28.76 34.40
N GLY A 969 -29.26 -29.98 34.95
CA GLY A 969 -29.05 -31.20 34.16
C GLY A 969 -27.65 -31.27 33.54
N THR A 970 -27.50 -32.02 32.44
CA THR A 970 -26.20 -32.22 31.78
C THR A 970 -25.89 -31.21 30.67
N ALA A 971 -26.91 -30.64 30.03
CA ALA A 971 -26.75 -29.68 28.94
C ALA A 971 -26.40 -28.27 29.45
N GLU A 972 -26.83 -27.91 30.66
CA GLU A 972 -26.43 -26.69 31.37
C GLU A 972 -25.75 -27.03 32.72
N GLY A 973 -25.00 -28.13 32.71
CA GLY A 973 -24.30 -28.68 33.86
C GLY A 973 -22.94 -28.02 34.10
N ARG A 974 -22.33 -28.27 35.27
CA ARG A 974 -21.05 -27.67 35.70
C ARG A 974 -19.82 -27.99 34.83
N ALA A 975 -19.96 -28.87 33.84
CA ALA A 975 -18.93 -29.10 32.82
C ALA A 975 -18.83 -27.91 31.85
N MET A 976 -19.95 -27.20 31.64
CA MET A 976 -20.09 -26.01 30.79
C MET A 976 -19.59 -24.73 31.51
N LEU A 977 -18.50 -24.86 32.25
CA LEU A 977 -17.80 -23.79 32.97
C LEU A 977 -16.29 -23.79 32.64
N VAL A 978 -15.82 -24.86 32.00
CA VAL A 978 -14.41 -25.25 31.83
C VAL A 978 -14.22 -26.07 30.54
N ASP A 979 -15.05 -25.81 29.52
CA ASP A 979 -15.05 -26.49 28.22
C ASP A 979 -14.45 -25.62 27.09
N ASP A 980 -13.75 -24.54 27.45
CA ASP A 980 -13.08 -23.58 26.57
C ASP A 980 -14.04 -22.97 25.52
N THR A 981 -15.30 -22.68 25.87
CA THR A 981 -16.26 -22.07 24.94
C THR A 981 -17.37 -21.21 25.55
N SER A 982 -17.58 -20.02 24.97
CA SER A 982 -18.71 -19.15 25.33
C SER A 982 -20.06 -19.56 24.70
N MET A 983 -20.10 -20.69 23.99
CA MET A 983 -21.29 -21.19 23.30
C MET A 983 -22.20 -22.08 24.17
N THR A 984 -21.65 -22.65 25.24
CA THR A 984 -22.37 -23.41 26.27
C THR A 984 -22.60 -22.51 27.49
N LYS A 985 -23.27 -23.04 28.52
CA LYS A 985 -23.38 -22.38 29.84
C LYS A 985 -23.74 -23.36 30.93
N TRP A 986 -23.35 -23.03 32.16
CA TRP A 986 -23.92 -23.60 33.36
C TRP A 986 -25.04 -22.69 33.90
N LEU A 987 -26.12 -23.31 34.39
CA LEU A 987 -27.26 -22.62 35.01
C LEU A 987 -27.58 -23.25 36.38
N ALA A 988 -27.81 -22.40 37.39
CA ALA A 988 -28.34 -22.79 38.69
C ALA A 988 -29.69 -22.13 38.96
N PHE A 989 -30.67 -22.92 39.44
CA PHE A 989 -31.96 -22.43 39.95
C PHE A 989 -31.85 -21.80 41.35
N ALA A 990 -30.86 -20.92 41.54
CA ALA A 990 -30.66 -20.11 42.72
C ALA A 990 -29.93 -18.81 42.35
N ASN A 991 -30.29 -17.70 43.00
CA ASN A 991 -29.67 -16.39 42.78
C ASN A 991 -28.25 -16.26 43.39
N THR A 992 -27.86 -17.20 44.25
CA THR A 992 -26.51 -17.36 44.80
C THR A 992 -26.03 -18.79 44.58
N ALA A 993 -24.75 -18.96 44.29
CA ALA A 993 -24.18 -20.28 44.01
C ALA A 993 -22.72 -20.38 44.42
N THR A 994 -22.22 -21.61 44.52
CA THR A 994 -20.82 -21.88 44.81
C THR A 994 -20.28 -22.86 43.77
N ILE A 995 -19.23 -22.44 43.06
CA ILE A 995 -18.46 -23.28 42.13
C ILE A 995 -17.10 -23.55 42.79
N THR A 996 -16.66 -24.80 42.80
CA THR A 996 -15.33 -25.19 43.30
C THR A 996 -14.60 -26.00 42.24
N CYS A 997 -13.46 -25.49 41.80
CA CYS A 997 -12.54 -26.15 40.89
C CYS A 997 -11.38 -26.74 41.70
N GLN A 998 -11.05 -28.01 41.48
CA GLN A 998 -9.86 -28.66 42.01
C GLN A 998 -8.90 -28.97 40.84
N PRO A 999 -7.90 -28.11 40.57
CA PRO A 999 -6.90 -28.34 39.53
C PRO A 999 -6.12 -29.64 39.77
N ALA A 1000 -5.42 -30.13 38.73
CA ALA A 1000 -4.64 -31.37 38.78
C ALA A 1000 -3.52 -31.37 39.86
N GLY A 1001 -3.08 -30.18 40.29
CA GLY A 1001 -2.18 -29.98 41.43
C GLY A 1001 -2.26 -28.54 41.96
N PRO A 1002 -1.63 -28.23 43.10
CA PRO A 1002 -1.67 -26.89 43.68
C PRO A 1002 -1.11 -25.83 42.71
N ALA A 1003 -1.89 -24.79 42.41
CA ALA A 1003 -1.52 -23.75 41.46
C ALA A 1003 -1.72 -22.35 42.05
N THR A 1004 -0.91 -21.37 41.62
CA THR A 1004 -0.98 -19.97 42.07
C THR A 1004 -1.70 -19.12 41.03
N VAL A 1005 -3.03 -19.07 41.11
CA VAL A 1005 -3.85 -18.25 40.22
C VAL A 1005 -3.50 -16.77 40.39
N LYS A 1006 -3.33 -16.05 39.29
CA LYS A 1006 -2.95 -14.62 39.19
C LYS A 1006 -4.05 -13.75 38.61
N GLN A 1007 -4.89 -14.34 37.76
CA GLN A 1007 -6.07 -13.72 37.20
C GLN A 1007 -7.17 -14.79 37.11
N TYR A 1008 -8.43 -14.40 37.09
CA TYR A 1008 -9.53 -15.29 36.70
C TYR A 1008 -10.45 -14.55 35.75
N THR A 1009 -11.15 -15.28 34.90
CA THR A 1009 -12.16 -14.71 34.03
C THR A 1009 -13.54 -15.24 34.39
N LEU A 1010 -14.58 -14.46 34.05
CA LEU A 1010 -15.95 -14.91 34.04
C LEU A 1010 -16.55 -14.52 32.69
N THR A 1011 -17.24 -15.44 32.04
CA THR A 1011 -17.91 -15.17 30.77
C THR A 1011 -19.42 -15.15 30.96
N SER A 1012 -20.07 -14.05 30.59
CA SER A 1012 -21.53 -13.94 30.64
C SER A 1012 -22.20 -14.95 29.69
N ALA A 1013 -23.34 -15.53 30.05
CA ALA A 1013 -24.06 -16.45 29.16
C ALA A 1013 -24.78 -15.73 28.00
N ASP A 1014 -25.66 -16.43 27.28
CA ASP A 1014 -26.25 -15.96 26.03
C ASP A 1014 -27.60 -15.22 26.14
N ASP A 1015 -28.44 -15.52 27.14
CA ASP A 1015 -29.87 -15.19 27.10
C ASP A 1015 -30.37 -14.08 28.06
N VAL A 1016 -30.10 -14.19 29.37
CA VAL A 1016 -30.76 -13.37 30.42
C VAL A 1016 -29.73 -12.63 31.30
N PRO A 1017 -29.49 -11.33 31.05
CA PRO A 1017 -28.54 -10.53 31.85
C PRO A 1017 -28.82 -10.49 33.36
N GLY A 1018 -30.10 -10.60 33.75
CA GLY A 1018 -30.51 -10.63 35.17
C GLY A 1018 -29.89 -11.79 35.98
N ARG A 1019 -29.42 -12.84 35.31
CA ARG A 1019 -28.81 -14.05 35.92
C ARG A 1019 -27.29 -13.98 36.03
N ASP A 1020 -26.62 -13.00 35.44
CA ASP A 1020 -25.15 -12.94 35.52
C ASP A 1020 -24.70 -12.58 36.95
N PRO A 1021 -23.52 -13.06 37.40
CA PRO A 1021 -22.97 -12.69 38.70
C PRO A 1021 -22.71 -11.18 38.80
N LYS A 1022 -23.17 -10.58 39.91
CA LYS A 1022 -22.96 -9.18 40.25
C LYS A 1022 -21.93 -8.99 41.38
N ALA A 1023 -21.90 -9.94 42.32
CA ALA A 1023 -20.99 -9.94 43.46
C ALA A 1023 -20.59 -11.37 43.83
N TRP A 1024 -19.34 -11.53 44.26
CA TRP A 1024 -18.78 -12.84 44.64
C TRP A 1024 -17.51 -12.70 45.47
N THR A 1025 -17.08 -13.82 46.05
CA THR A 1025 -15.79 -13.99 46.71
C THR A 1025 -15.06 -15.17 46.08
N LEU A 1026 -13.80 -14.97 45.66
CA LEU A 1026 -12.92 -16.06 45.25
C LEU A 1026 -12.06 -16.50 46.44
N GLN A 1027 -11.99 -17.80 46.70
CA GLN A 1027 -11.30 -18.37 47.85
C GLN A 1027 -10.38 -19.52 47.45
N GLY A 1028 -9.24 -19.65 48.14
CA GLY A 1028 -8.29 -20.75 47.98
C GLY A 1028 -8.28 -21.69 49.18
N SER A 1029 -8.06 -22.99 48.95
CA SER A 1029 -7.91 -23.99 50.01
C SER A 1029 -6.92 -25.09 49.63
N ASN A 1030 -6.23 -25.65 50.64
CA ASN A 1030 -5.32 -26.79 50.49
C ASN A 1030 -5.81 -28.07 51.21
N ASP A 1031 -6.81 -27.97 52.10
CA ASP A 1031 -7.44 -29.10 52.78
C ASP A 1031 -8.89 -29.35 52.27
N GLY A 1032 -9.55 -28.35 51.71
CA GLY A 1032 -10.97 -28.33 51.31
C GLY A 1032 -11.93 -27.84 52.40
N THR A 1033 -11.44 -27.58 53.60
CA THR A 1033 -12.22 -27.20 54.78
C THR A 1033 -11.90 -25.79 55.27
N THR A 1034 -10.62 -25.41 55.25
CA THR A 1034 -10.12 -24.08 55.58
C THR A 1034 -10.01 -23.28 54.29
N TRP A 1035 -10.74 -22.17 54.20
CA TRP A 1035 -10.82 -21.34 52.99
C TRP A 1035 -10.28 -19.94 53.26
N THR A 1036 -9.27 -19.52 52.50
CA THR A 1036 -8.74 -18.15 52.53
C THR A 1036 -9.39 -17.34 51.42
N THR A 1037 -9.99 -16.19 51.73
CA THR A 1037 -10.42 -15.25 50.69
C THR A 1037 -9.21 -14.69 49.95
N VAL A 1038 -9.22 -14.83 48.63
CA VAL A 1038 -8.17 -14.36 47.71
C VAL A 1038 -8.62 -13.09 46.99
N ASP A 1039 -9.91 -12.97 46.68
CA ASP A 1039 -10.51 -11.78 46.06
C ASP A 1039 -11.99 -11.62 46.43
N THR A 1040 -12.53 -10.40 46.30
CA THR A 1040 -13.96 -10.10 46.50
C THR A 1040 -14.40 -8.98 45.58
N ARG A 1041 -15.47 -9.23 44.82
CA ARG A 1041 -16.03 -8.30 43.84
C ARG A 1041 -17.49 -8.01 44.12
N SER A 1042 -17.93 -6.83 43.70
CA SER A 1042 -19.30 -6.36 43.85
C SER A 1042 -19.61 -5.29 42.81
N ASN A 1043 -20.86 -5.23 42.36
CA ASN A 1043 -21.32 -4.30 41.32
C ASN A 1043 -20.56 -4.48 40.00
N VAL A 1044 -20.35 -5.74 39.59
CA VAL A 1044 -19.82 -6.06 38.28
C VAL A 1044 -20.98 -6.29 37.30
N ASP A 1045 -20.90 -5.63 36.14
CA ASP A 1045 -21.86 -5.71 35.05
C ASP A 1045 -21.21 -6.35 33.82
N PHE A 1046 -22.00 -7.09 33.04
CA PHE A 1046 -21.63 -7.55 31.70
C PHE A 1046 -22.46 -6.75 30.70
N VAL A 1047 -21.79 -5.93 29.90
CA VAL A 1047 -22.43 -4.96 28.99
C VAL A 1047 -22.94 -5.66 27.74
N ASP A 1048 -22.25 -6.72 27.32
CA ASP A 1048 -22.59 -7.56 26.17
C ASP A 1048 -22.88 -9.01 26.61
N ARG A 1049 -23.50 -9.81 25.72
CA ARG A 1049 -23.65 -11.27 25.91
C ARG A 1049 -22.42 -12.00 25.42
N ARG A 1050 -22.10 -13.15 26.02
CA ARG A 1050 -20.85 -13.90 25.74
C ARG A 1050 -19.61 -13.01 25.85
N GLN A 1051 -19.63 -12.09 26.82
CA GLN A 1051 -18.53 -11.21 27.17
C GLN A 1051 -17.66 -11.86 28.24
N THR A 1052 -16.39 -12.11 27.93
CA THR A 1052 -15.36 -12.52 28.89
C THR A 1052 -14.86 -11.28 29.65
N ARG A 1053 -14.90 -11.30 30.98
CA ARG A 1053 -14.30 -10.26 31.84
C ARG A 1053 -13.21 -10.85 32.72
N ALA A 1054 -12.06 -10.20 32.78
CA ALA A 1054 -10.91 -10.63 33.58
C ALA A 1054 -10.77 -9.82 34.87
N PHE A 1055 -10.24 -10.48 35.91
CA PHE A 1055 -10.03 -9.92 37.25
C PHE A 1055 -8.65 -10.32 37.77
N VAL A 1056 -7.83 -9.34 38.15
CA VAL A 1056 -6.47 -9.56 38.62
C VAL A 1056 -6.46 -9.74 40.14
N ILE A 1057 -5.69 -10.71 40.64
CA ILE A 1057 -5.65 -11.04 42.07
C ILE A 1057 -4.23 -11.01 42.63
N ALA A 1058 -4.06 -10.40 43.81
CA ALA A 1058 -2.78 -10.28 44.51
C ALA A 1058 -2.40 -11.58 45.26
N ASN A 1059 -2.46 -12.72 44.57
CA ASN A 1059 -2.18 -14.02 45.15
C ASN A 1059 -0.73 -14.47 44.91
N ALA A 1060 -0.07 -14.95 45.96
CA ALA A 1060 1.25 -15.58 45.91
C ALA A 1060 1.25 -17.04 46.41
N THR A 1061 0.10 -17.56 46.86
CA THR A 1061 -0.02 -18.89 47.45
C THR A 1061 -0.59 -19.87 46.44
N ALA A 1062 0.05 -21.03 46.31
CA ALA A 1062 -0.50 -22.14 45.55
C ALA A 1062 -1.62 -22.82 46.35
N TYR A 1063 -2.78 -23.01 45.73
CA TYR A 1063 -3.93 -23.70 46.33
C TYR A 1063 -4.34 -24.93 45.52
N SER A 1064 -4.68 -26.01 46.23
CA SER A 1064 -5.19 -27.26 45.66
C SER A 1064 -6.63 -27.15 45.16
N ARG A 1065 -7.37 -26.15 45.65
CA ARG A 1065 -8.76 -25.87 45.29
C ARG A 1065 -9.01 -24.37 45.26
N TYR A 1066 -9.80 -23.92 44.29
CA TYR A 1066 -10.34 -22.57 44.23
C TYR A 1066 -11.87 -22.63 44.23
N ARG A 1067 -12.50 -21.68 44.93
CA ARG A 1067 -13.95 -21.61 45.11
C ARG A 1067 -14.47 -20.22 44.81
N LEU A 1068 -15.30 -20.11 43.78
CA LEU A 1068 -16.06 -18.91 43.45
C LEU A 1068 -17.41 -18.99 44.16
N GLN A 1069 -17.61 -18.15 45.17
CA GLN A 1069 -18.87 -18.02 45.90
C GLN A 1069 -19.62 -16.79 45.38
N ILE A 1070 -20.60 -16.99 44.50
CA ILE A 1070 -21.47 -15.94 43.95
C ILE A 1070 -22.49 -15.55 45.02
N THR A 1071 -22.41 -14.31 45.49
CA THR A 1071 -23.20 -13.76 46.60
C THR A 1071 -24.39 -12.91 46.13
N ALA A 1072 -24.38 -12.43 44.89
CA ALA A 1072 -25.54 -11.81 44.23
C ALA A 1072 -25.43 -11.88 42.71
N ASN A 1073 -26.57 -11.91 42.04
CA ASN A 1073 -26.75 -11.66 40.60
C ASN A 1073 -27.48 -10.31 40.39
N HIS A 1074 -27.99 -10.06 39.17
CA HIS A 1074 -28.76 -8.87 38.82
C HIS A 1074 -30.27 -8.97 39.11
N GLY A 1075 -30.67 -9.80 40.09
CA GLY A 1075 -32.03 -9.85 40.62
C GLY A 1075 -32.91 -10.97 40.07
N ALA A 1076 -32.39 -11.83 39.18
CA ALA A 1076 -33.10 -13.05 38.79
C ALA A 1076 -33.12 -14.09 39.91
N ALA A 1077 -34.05 -15.05 39.84
CA ALA A 1077 -34.09 -16.19 40.76
C ALA A 1077 -33.00 -17.26 40.48
N GLU A 1078 -32.28 -17.10 39.38
CA GLU A 1078 -31.38 -18.08 38.76
C GLU A 1078 -30.04 -17.40 38.45
N THR A 1079 -28.95 -18.15 38.41
CA THR A 1079 -27.61 -17.62 38.14
C THR A 1079 -26.89 -18.48 37.09
N GLN A 1080 -26.16 -17.84 36.18
CA GLN A 1080 -25.51 -18.52 35.05
C GLN A 1080 -24.14 -17.96 34.70
N LEU A 1081 -23.30 -18.77 34.06
CA LEU A 1081 -22.00 -18.42 33.48
C LEU A 1081 -21.75 -19.29 32.24
N ALA A 1082 -21.05 -18.76 31.24
CA ALA A 1082 -20.58 -19.54 30.09
C ALA A 1082 -19.22 -20.20 30.35
N GLU A 1083 -18.29 -19.51 31.03
CA GLU A 1083 -16.93 -20.01 31.29
C GLU A 1083 -16.37 -19.38 32.58
N LEU A 1084 -15.44 -20.07 33.23
CA LEU A 1084 -14.62 -19.63 34.36
C LEU A 1084 -13.18 -20.12 34.17
N GLU A 1085 -12.25 -19.22 33.81
CA GLU A 1085 -10.81 -19.51 33.80
C GLU A 1085 -10.17 -19.12 35.15
N LEU A 1086 -9.15 -19.87 35.55
CA LEU A 1086 -8.27 -19.67 36.70
C LEU A 1086 -6.81 -19.60 36.22
N LEU A 1087 -6.40 -18.46 35.68
CA LEU A 1087 -5.11 -18.24 35.01
C LEU A 1087 -3.95 -18.13 36.01
N GLY A 1088 -2.96 -19.04 35.96
CA GLY A 1088 -1.81 -19.08 36.90
C GLY A 1088 -0.66 -20.01 36.53
#